data_AF-A0A9E3Y3P5-F1
#
_entry.id   AF-A0A9E3Y3P5-F1
#
_cell.length_a   1.000
_cell.length_b   1.000
_cell.length_c   1.000
_cell.angle_alpha   90.00
_cell.angle_beta   90.00
_cell.angle_gamma   90.00
#
_symmetry.space_group_name_H-M   'P 1'
#
loop_
_entity.id
_entity.type
_entity.pdbx_description
1 polymer ?
#
loop_
_entity_poly.entity_id
_entity_poly.type
_entity_poly.pdbx_seq_one_letter_code
_entity_poly.pdbx_strand_id
1 'polypeptide(L)'
;MPPEWVPATIAEEVALREESDGLDAQIAVDLFDLAFGDMPGATPSEITDPGPVSSARALGLVAQFESDLTPEQRARVAEVRAQFGPGTSVTPEDASIPLPPEWASGLSGASTDGDAPSSAVPGAPTDPTPAPTTPSVVPTTPTSPPPGPGLRQSLSRPVAAPGTTSATAAEPDAELKRLFTGLVAQIAQGWRARLGNVGLPNLTLSFSTTPFTTGQGLDAYATASQEGTGCLITFYPSLYDNLGAVGASYAKFVIAHELFHCVQFEWAPTVYASSPQWVIEGGADFAGLDYFRKQVQPDDFFLAWFAAREAPLGARSYSGAGLWEAAAAEGLDPYAAIKAALRATGSTEAVLAQAGLNSPRFLLAWPTRTVRTQAYQHPSWTMPWAGVGEGKHENFDKGRPINLGGTNITGPSNFSHALRAHVFGGGVDVVTVRNKGRHLVSLANDRENIVLGSDEDIVLCVDEARCTCPNGGYGGMRFFNSSDVAVGFSASHEAGMVTMLAEKFDKKKHCKPKRPKGSSDGDPHMVTMDGVPYDLMSAGEFVLASAPGFDVQVRTAPAATTRDRYSLITSVAIRRGDERVTFTVSDYLSAPDDVQVRHNGERADLDGGSMGGWTLTREDTRNWVLTAADGTGLRLKFRNGFFVEVTPPVATAEQLVGLLGSANGDPLDDVRTAQGVEVNANDPDAIHGPFADSWRVTDQTSLFDYGPGESTATYTDRDYPGDIEKLATADFREARRRCHQSMGRAATTPEIDACAFDLVASGRDDYVEAYAEIVEQRSGTPSVSEEAPPDRPTTTRSGGADPTTGRPVIRLAGKLAPISDPSPPADSEPVLRGDVNVPAGSVISLIMECPAGVDYGITIEGPAGGSALLSLCGDSVPLLDDNDSPHSGEAYVWIPDGGTYEVSIEDLSVVGRARAVDLAVYVDADPQADEMAASWRGDLSGLGDVATLLIEGGTDFETVTLESTSAANLCVSVIQVVDDEVAVPIPTCDSPDDTIAAAVGGGTDAVLVVHARDASGGAFRFDRVN
;
A
#
# COMPACT_ATOMS: atom_id res chain seq x y z
N MET A 1 12.43 9.01 -2.19
CA MET A 1 11.40 8.09 -2.71
C MET A 1 11.75 6.67 -2.30
N PRO A 2 10.78 5.77 -2.05
CA PRO A 2 11.08 4.35 -2.13
C PRO A 2 11.60 4.06 -3.55
N PRO A 3 12.54 3.12 -3.73
CA PRO A 3 12.88 2.71 -5.07
C PRO A 3 11.61 2.13 -5.72
N GLU A 4 11.04 2.84 -6.70
CA GLU A 4 11.49 2.55 -8.08
C GLU A 4 11.57 1.03 -8.30
N TRP A 5 10.42 0.36 -8.31
CA TRP A 5 10.37 -1.02 -8.79
C TRP A 5 10.16 -0.99 -10.30
N VAL A 6 11.15 -1.51 -11.02
CA VAL A 6 11.10 -1.68 -12.46
C VAL A 6 10.87 -3.16 -12.74
N PRO A 7 9.99 -3.53 -13.70
CA PRO A 7 9.83 -4.91 -14.10
C PRO A 7 11.18 -5.52 -14.51
N ALA A 8 11.50 -6.67 -13.93
CA ALA A 8 12.71 -7.42 -14.26
C ALA A 8 12.49 -8.41 -15.41
N THR A 9 11.23 -8.67 -15.76
CA THR A 9 10.83 -9.62 -16.80
C THR A 9 9.73 -9.04 -17.71
N ILE A 10 9.65 -9.51 -18.95
CA ILE A 10 8.59 -9.09 -19.88
C ILE A 10 7.20 -9.49 -19.32
N ALA A 11 7.09 -10.64 -18.64
CA ALA A 11 5.84 -11.04 -17.99
C ALA A 11 5.37 -10.04 -16.92
N GLU A 12 6.29 -9.48 -16.14
CA GLU A 12 6.01 -8.43 -15.15
C GLU A 12 5.57 -7.12 -15.83
N GLU A 13 6.25 -6.73 -16.92
CA GLU A 13 5.90 -5.56 -17.74
C GLU A 13 4.47 -5.66 -18.31
N VAL A 14 4.13 -6.80 -18.91
CA VAL A 14 2.79 -7.03 -19.46
C VAL A 14 1.72 -7.06 -18.37
N ALA A 15 2.03 -7.61 -17.20
CA ALA A 15 1.11 -7.63 -16.07
C ALA A 15 0.88 -6.24 -15.46
N LEU A 16 1.90 -5.36 -15.45
CA LEU A 16 1.73 -3.95 -15.09
C LEU A 16 0.80 -3.22 -16.05
N ARG A 17 1.03 -3.39 -17.37
CA ARG A 17 0.15 -2.80 -18.40
C ARG A 17 -1.29 -3.26 -18.25
N GLU A 18 -1.52 -4.52 -17.89
CA GLU A 18 -2.86 -5.02 -17.60
C GLU A 18 -3.50 -4.34 -16.38
N GLU A 19 -2.74 -4.10 -15.31
CA GLU A 19 -3.24 -3.40 -14.12
C GLU A 19 -3.52 -1.92 -14.40
N SER A 20 -2.70 -1.25 -15.22
CA SER A 20 -2.86 0.17 -15.55
C SER A 20 -3.94 0.42 -16.61
N ASP A 21 -3.90 -0.32 -17.72
CA ASP A 21 -4.68 -0.02 -18.93
C ASP A 21 -5.94 -0.90 -19.02
N GLY A 22 -5.99 -1.97 -18.23
CA GLY A 22 -6.99 -3.02 -18.32
C GLY A 22 -6.69 -4.05 -19.40
N LEU A 23 -7.37 -5.19 -19.32
CA LEU A 23 -7.16 -6.33 -20.22
C LEU A 23 -7.73 -6.06 -21.64
N ASP A 24 -6.90 -6.25 -22.66
CA ASP A 24 -7.28 -6.12 -24.07
C ASP A 24 -6.73 -7.25 -24.99
N ALA A 25 -7.03 -7.15 -26.28
CA ALA A 25 -6.58 -8.13 -27.28
C ALA A 25 -5.06 -8.10 -27.50
N GLN A 26 -4.38 -6.96 -27.30
CA GLN A 26 -2.94 -6.86 -27.48
C GLN A 26 -2.21 -7.55 -26.33
N ILE A 27 -2.66 -7.37 -25.08
CA ILE A 27 -2.16 -8.12 -23.92
C ILE A 27 -2.33 -9.63 -24.13
N ALA A 28 -3.45 -10.07 -24.72
CA ALA A 28 -3.65 -11.47 -25.06
C ALA A 28 -2.64 -12.00 -26.09
N VAL A 29 -2.28 -11.18 -27.10
CA VAL A 29 -1.26 -11.50 -28.10
C VAL A 29 0.14 -11.54 -27.47
N ASP A 30 0.49 -10.57 -26.64
CA ASP A 30 1.79 -10.44 -25.97
C ASP A 30 2.01 -11.61 -24.99
N LEU A 31 1.00 -11.95 -24.17
CA LEU A 31 1.06 -13.11 -23.28
C LEU A 31 1.15 -14.43 -24.05
N PHE A 32 0.51 -14.53 -25.22
CA PHE A 32 0.64 -15.70 -26.08
C PHE A 32 2.06 -15.83 -26.65
N ASP A 33 2.68 -14.73 -27.06
CA ASP A 33 4.08 -14.74 -27.49
C ASP A 33 5.03 -15.13 -26.36
N LEU A 34 4.82 -14.58 -25.16
CA LEU A 34 5.64 -14.94 -24.00
C LEU A 34 5.53 -16.42 -23.65
N ALA A 35 4.33 -16.97 -23.72
CA ALA A 35 4.09 -18.37 -23.41
C ALA A 35 4.60 -19.30 -24.53
N PHE A 36 4.41 -18.94 -25.79
CA PHE A 36 4.51 -19.86 -26.92
C PHE A 36 5.44 -19.44 -28.06
N GLY A 37 5.90 -18.20 -28.07
CA GLY A 37 6.81 -17.60 -29.03
C GLY A 37 6.25 -17.45 -30.44
N ASP A 38 6.93 -16.62 -31.23
CA ASP A 38 6.68 -16.40 -32.65
C ASP A 38 5.23 -15.99 -32.97
N MET A 39 4.59 -15.22 -32.10
CA MET A 39 3.24 -14.68 -32.31
C MET A 39 3.31 -13.39 -33.15
N PRO A 40 2.73 -13.36 -34.36
CA PRO A 40 2.77 -12.16 -35.20
C PRO A 40 2.08 -10.96 -34.54
N GLY A 41 2.78 -9.82 -34.50
CA GLY A 41 2.24 -8.58 -33.94
C GLY A 41 2.29 -8.50 -32.41
N ALA A 42 3.06 -9.38 -31.75
CA ALA A 42 3.41 -9.20 -30.35
C ALA A 42 4.29 -7.94 -30.17
N THR A 43 4.05 -7.22 -29.08
CA THR A 43 4.80 -6.02 -28.71
C THR A 43 6.24 -6.42 -28.35
N PRO A 44 7.26 -5.86 -29.02
CA PRO A 44 8.65 -6.06 -28.62
C PRO A 44 8.90 -5.48 -27.22
N SER A 45 9.70 -6.16 -26.42
CA SER A 45 10.24 -5.65 -25.15
C SER A 45 11.77 -5.68 -25.22
N GLU A 46 12.44 -4.68 -24.64
CA GLU A 46 13.90 -4.70 -24.50
C GLU A 46 14.34 -5.43 -23.22
N ILE A 47 13.40 -5.79 -22.33
CA ILE A 47 13.66 -6.79 -21.29
C ILE A 47 13.89 -8.13 -21.97
N THR A 48 15.06 -8.71 -21.74
CA THR A 48 15.46 -9.97 -22.39
C THR A 48 15.04 -11.22 -21.63
N ASP A 49 14.73 -11.09 -20.34
CA ASP A 49 14.17 -12.18 -19.54
C ASP A 49 12.65 -12.23 -19.77
N PRO A 50 12.11 -13.25 -20.46
CA PRO A 50 10.67 -13.35 -20.68
C PRO A 50 9.89 -13.48 -19.38
N GLY A 51 10.53 -13.98 -18.32
CA GLY A 51 9.87 -14.31 -17.06
C GLY A 51 8.85 -15.45 -17.16
N PRO A 52 8.21 -15.79 -16.04
CA PRO A 52 7.23 -16.86 -15.99
C PRO A 52 5.80 -16.37 -16.29
N VAL A 53 5.12 -17.02 -17.23
CA VAL A 53 3.74 -16.70 -17.66
C VAL A 53 2.86 -17.96 -17.69
N SER A 54 1.59 -17.82 -17.29
CA SER A 54 0.61 -18.89 -17.47
C SER A 54 0.26 -19.14 -18.93
N SER A 55 0.73 -20.26 -19.47
CA SER A 55 0.35 -20.74 -20.79
C SER A 55 -1.15 -21.04 -20.90
N ALA A 56 -1.79 -21.46 -19.81
CA ALA A 56 -3.22 -21.77 -19.78
C ALA A 56 -4.05 -20.51 -19.94
N ARG A 57 -3.66 -19.47 -19.20
CA ARG A 57 -4.24 -18.15 -19.32
C ARG A 57 -4.04 -17.57 -20.72
N ALA A 58 -2.81 -17.62 -21.26
CA ALA A 58 -2.49 -17.09 -22.59
C ALA A 58 -3.37 -17.70 -23.69
N LEU A 59 -3.54 -19.04 -23.70
CA LEU A 59 -4.43 -19.72 -24.65
C LEU A 59 -5.92 -19.40 -24.45
N GLY A 60 -6.34 -19.19 -23.20
CA GLY A 60 -7.70 -18.79 -22.86
C GLY A 60 -8.01 -17.37 -23.34
N LEU A 61 -7.08 -16.44 -23.13
CA LEU A 61 -7.23 -15.04 -23.52
C LEU A 61 -7.32 -14.88 -25.04
N VAL A 62 -6.45 -15.54 -25.81
CA VAL A 62 -6.56 -15.51 -27.28
C VAL A 62 -7.85 -16.16 -27.80
N ALA A 63 -8.45 -17.09 -27.05
CA ALA A 63 -9.77 -17.64 -27.38
C ALA A 63 -10.88 -16.62 -27.10
N GLN A 64 -10.78 -15.88 -25.98
CA GLN A 64 -11.72 -14.83 -25.61
C GLN A 64 -11.71 -13.67 -26.62
N PHE A 65 -10.54 -13.31 -27.14
CA PHE A 65 -10.35 -12.25 -28.14
C PHE A 65 -10.25 -12.78 -29.59
N GLU A 66 -10.76 -14.00 -29.86
CA GLU A 66 -10.59 -14.65 -31.18
C GLU A 66 -11.12 -13.81 -32.37
N SER A 67 -12.17 -13.03 -32.12
CA SER A 67 -12.73 -12.10 -33.11
C SER A 67 -11.80 -10.95 -33.48
N ASP A 68 -10.93 -10.56 -32.57
CA ASP A 68 -10.03 -9.40 -32.70
C ASP A 68 -8.66 -9.80 -33.28
N LEU A 69 -8.35 -11.11 -33.28
CA LEU A 69 -7.11 -11.64 -33.86
C LEU A 69 -7.06 -11.50 -35.39
N THR A 70 -5.85 -11.28 -35.92
CA THR A 70 -5.59 -11.35 -37.36
C THR A 70 -5.63 -12.80 -37.87
N PRO A 71 -5.79 -13.03 -39.19
CA PRO A 71 -5.71 -14.39 -39.75
C PRO A 71 -4.39 -15.12 -39.46
N GLU A 72 -3.28 -14.40 -39.40
CA GLU A 72 -1.94 -14.95 -39.12
C GLU A 72 -1.82 -15.38 -37.65
N GLN A 73 -2.30 -14.53 -36.73
CA GLN A 73 -2.41 -14.86 -35.31
C GLN A 73 -3.29 -16.09 -35.07
N ARG A 74 -4.47 -16.17 -35.69
CA ARG A 74 -5.33 -17.37 -35.58
C ARG A 74 -4.66 -18.64 -36.11
N ALA A 75 -3.89 -18.53 -37.20
CA ALA A 75 -3.15 -19.67 -37.73
C ALA A 75 -2.08 -20.15 -36.74
N ARG A 76 -1.37 -19.22 -36.09
CA ARG A 76 -0.39 -19.54 -35.04
C ARG A 76 -1.03 -20.18 -33.81
N VAL A 77 -2.16 -19.65 -33.33
CA VAL A 77 -2.93 -20.25 -32.23
C VAL A 77 -3.38 -21.68 -32.58
N ALA A 78 -3.83 -21.90 -33.82
CA ALA A 78 -4.24 -23.23 -34.29
C ALA A 78 -3.04 -24.22 -34.37
N GLU A 79 -1.86 -23.74 -34.77
CA GLU A 79 -0.63 -24.53 -34.80
C GLU A 79 -0.24 -25.02 -33.39
N VAL A 80 -0.21 -24.11 -32.40
CA VAL A 80 0.08 -24.46 -31.00
C VAL A 80 -0.95 -25.45 -30.47
N ARG A 81 -2.24 -25.21 -30.75
CA ARG A 81 -3.33 -26.13 -30.34
C ARG A 81 -3.19 -27.52 -30.93
N ALA A 82 -2.66 -27.66 -32.16
CA ALA A 82 -2.47 -28.95 -32.81
C ALA A 82 -1.36 -29.80 -32.16
N GLN A 83 -0.51 -29.21 -31.30
CA GLN A 83 0.52 -29.93 -30.56
C GLN A 83 -0.04 -30.70 -29.36
N PHE A 84 -1.23 -30.35 -28.88
CA PHE A 84 -1.90 -31.07 -27.80
C PHE A 84 -2.43 -32.42 -28.34
N GLY A 85 -1.67 -33.50 -28.09
CA GLY A 85 -2.03 -34.85 -28.52
C GLY A 85 -3.34 -35.37 -27.90
N PRO A 86 -3.98 -36.41 -28.48
CA PRO A 86 -5.17 -37.01 -27.91
C PRO A 86 -4.83 -37.65 -26.54
N GLY A 87 -5.37 -37.08 -25.47
CA GLY A 87 -5.10 -37.55 -24.12
C GLY A 87 -5.77 -38.90 -23.79
N THR A 88 -5.18 -39.64 -22.86
CA THR A 88 -5.73 -40.87 -22.28
C THR A 88 -6.48 -40.55 -21.00
N SER A 89 -7.73 -41.02 -20.86
CA SER A 89 -8.54 -40.77 -19.66
C SER A 89 -7.93 -41.39 -18.41
N VAL A 90 -7.96 -40.64 -17.31
CA VAL A 90 -7.64 -41.10 -15.96
C VAL A 90 -8.93 -41.43 -15.24
N THR A 91 -8.99 -42.61 -14.63
CA THR A 91 -10.14 -43.13 -13.90
C THR A 91 -9.84 -43.21 -12.40
N PRO A 92 -10.86 -43.19 -11.52
CA PRO A 92 -10.65 -43.41 -10.08
C PRO A 92 -9.93 -44.72 -9.76
N GLU A 93 -10.11 -45.77 -10.58
CA GLU A 93 -9.44 -47.05 -10.43
C GLU A 93 -7.91 -46.96 -10.60
N ASP A 94 -7.43 -45.98 -11.37
CA ASP A 94 -6.00 -45.76 -11.60
C ASP A 94 -5.25 -45.36 -10.32
N ALA A 95 -5.96 -44.87 -9.29
CA ALA A 95 -5.36 -44.63 -7.97
C ALA A 95 -4.83 -45.91 -7.31
N SER A 96 -5.25 -47.10 -7.77
CA SER A 96 -4.75 -48.40 -7.32
C SER A 96 -3.42 -48.83 -7.98
N ILE A 97 -2.91 -48.07 -8.96
CA ILE A 97 -1.63 -48.35 -9.60
C ILE A 97 -0.51 -48.28 -8.55
N PRO A 98 0.29 -49.34 -8.36
CA PRO A 98 1.40 -49.32 -7.41
C PRO A 98 2.47 -48.31 -7.82
N LEU A 99 2.86 -47.44 -6.91
CA LEU A 99 3.97 -46.52 -7.09
C LEU A 99 5.21 -47.05 -6.35
N PRO A 100 6.43 -46.83 -6.89
CA PRO A 100 7.65 -47.11 -6.15
C PRO A 100 7.69 -46.32 -4.81
N PRO A 101 8.38 -46.80 -3.77
CA PRO A 101 8.34 -46.21 -2.43
C PRO A 101 8.63 -44.70 -2.38
N GLU A 102 9.60 -44.24 -3.17
CA GLU A 102 9.98 -42.83 -3.27
C GLU A 102 8.87 -41.96 -3.87
N TRP A 103 8.09 -42.51 -4.81
CA TRP A 103 6.94 -41.85 -5.44
C TRP A 103 5.67 -41.96 -4.60
N ALA A 104 5.48 -43.08 -3.90
CA ALA A 104 4.35 -43.30 -3.01
C ALA A 104 4.43 -42.46 -1.72
N SER A 105 5.66 -42.08 -1.33
CA SER A 105 5.91 -41.34 -0.09
C SER A 105 5.11 -40.03 -0.04
N GLY A 106 4.34 -39.88 1.04
CA GLY A 106 3.66 -38.65 1.41
C GLY A 106 2.57 -38.16 0.44
N LEU A 107 2.00 -39.07 -0.36
CA LEU A 107 0.77 -38.84 -1.13
C LEU A 107 -0.50 -38.84 -0.28
N SER A 108 -0.42 -39.28 0.98
CA SER A 108 -1.53 -39.27 1.93
C SER A 108 -1.92 -37.88 2.44
N GLY A 109 -1.27 -36.82 1.94
CA GLY A 109 -1.34 -35.48 2.49
C GLY A 109 -0.66 -35.41 3.85
N ALA A 110 -0.02 -34.29 4.18
CA ALA A 110 0.24 -34.02 5.58
C ALA A 110 -1.11 -34.00 6.34
N SER A 111 -1.16 -34.75 7.43
CA SER A 111 -2.26 -34.94 8.37
C SER A 111 -3.25 -33.78 8.49
N THR A 112 -4.53 -34.15 8.56
CA THR A 112 -5.65 -33.40 9.17
C THR A 112 -5.47 -33.10 10.67
N ASP A 113 -4.23 -33.14 11.18
CA ASP A 113 -3.92 -32.77 12.54
C ASP A 113 -3.60 -31.28 12.52
N GLY A 114 -4.57 -30.50 12.99
CA GLY A 114 -4.40 -29.08 13.26
C GLY A 114 -3.35 -28.88 14.33
N ASP A 115 -2.11 -28.65 13.90
CA ASP A 115 -1.24 -27.69 14.56
C ASP A 115 -1.53 -26.32 13.93
N ALA A 116 -2.75 -25.81 14.18
CA ALA A 116 -2.90 -24.37 14.25
C ALA A 116 -1.89 -23.90 15.31
N PRO A 117 -1.07 -22.86 15.05
CA PRO A 117 -0.35 -22.23 16.15
C PRO A 117 -1.41 -21.85 17.18
N SER A 118 -1.29 -22.42 18.37
CA SER A 118 -2.26 -22.21 19.45
C SER A 118 -2.58 -20.73 19.54
N SER A 119 -3.87 -20.39 19.50
CA SER A 119 -4.40 -19.08 19.87
C SER A 119 -4.05 -18.79 21.33
N ALA A 120 -2.79 -18.45 21.59
CA ALA A 120 -2.34 -17.89 22.84
C ALA A 120 -2.24 -16.38 22.62
N VAL A 121 -3.33 -15.70 22.96
CA VAL A 121 -3.33 -14.26 23.24
C VAL A 121 -2.25 -14.00 24.31
N PRO A 122 -1.18 -13.23 24.04
CA PRO A 122 -0.24 -12.87 25.09
C PRO A 122 -0.78 -11.64 25.84
N GLY A 123 -1.16 -11.79 27.12
CA GLY A 123 -1.36 -10.64 28.00
C GLY A 123 -2.30 -10.82 29.19
N ALA A 124 -1.89 -11.54 30.23
CA ALA A 124 -2.32 -11.26 31.61
C ALA A 124 -1.16 -11.58 32.59
N PRO A 125 -0.84 -10.70 33.56
CA PRO A 125 0.41 -10.79 34.33
C PRO A 125 0.26 -11.66 35.59
N THR A 126 1.25 -12.51 35.89
CA THR A 126 1.42 -13.15 37.22
C THR A 126 2.90 -13.42 37.56
N ASP A 127 3.22 -13.39 38.86
CA ASP A 127 4.58 -13.12 39.39
C ASP A 127 4.80 -13.80 40.78
N PRO A 128 5.98 -14.40 41.08
CA PRO A 128 6.89 -15.15 40.20
C PRO A 128 7.44 -16.42 40.92
N THR A 129 8.78 -16.55 40.99
CA THR A 129 9.62 -17.34 41.94
C THR A 129 9.90 -18.83 41.62
N PRO A 130 11.04 -19.39 42.10
CA PRO A 130 12.34 -19.33 41.43
C PRO A 130 12.87 -20.72 40.99
N ALA A 131 13.95 -20.69 40.19
CA ALA A 131 14.69 -21.83 39.63
C ALA A 131 15.10 -22.94 40.62
N PRO A 132 15.39 -24.15 40.11
CA PRO A 132 16.75 -24.65 40.34
C PRO A 132 17.39 -25.47 39.18
N THR A 133 18.68 -25.16 38.97
CA THR A 133 19.85 -26.05 38.71
C THR A 133 19.86 -27.07 37.57
N THR A 134 20.79 -26.83 36.64
CA THR A 134 21.43 -27.78 35.71
C THR A 134 22.24 -28.87 36.42
N PRO A 135 22.51 -29.99 35.72
CA PRO A 135 23.91 -30.41 35.60
C PRO A 135 24.33 -30.76 34.16
N SER A 136 25.59 -30.44 33.87
CA SER A 136 26.34 -30.69 32.65
C SER A 136 26.45 -32.17 32.27
N VAL A 137 26.35 -32.46 30.96
CA VAL A 137 26.92 -33.66 30.34
C VAL A 137 27.70 -33.25 29.09
N VAL A 138 28.95 -33.71 29.02
CA VAL A 138 29.94 -33.49 27.95
C VAL A 138 29.51 -34.22 26.66
N PRO A 139 29.61 -33.63 25.46
CA PRO A 139 29.28 -34.32 24.22
C PRO A 139 30.45 -35.15 23.69
N THR A 140 30.20 -36.44 23.43
CA THR A 140 31.04 -37.28 22.57
C THR A 140 30.61 -37.15 21.13
N THR A 141 31.54 -36.78 20.25
CA THR A 141 31.40 -36.69 18.80
C THR A 141 31.08 -38.03 18.12
N PRO A 142 30.08 -38.09 17.23
CA PRO A 142 30.07 -39.03 16.11
C PRO A 142 30.45 -38.29 14.82
N THR A 143 31.47 -38.81 14.14
CA THR A 143 31.87 -38.40 12.79
C THR A 143 30.75 -38.63 11.77
N SER A 144 30.26 -37.55 11.17
CA SER A 144 29.33 -37.59 10.03
C SER A 144 30.04 -38.02 8.74
N PRO A 145 29.40 -38.78 7.84
CA PRO A 145 29.89 -39.02 6.48
C PRO A 145 29.87 -37.70 5.67
N PRO A 146 30.63 -37.60 4.55
CA PRO A 146 30.75 -36.36 3.80
C PRO A 146 29.38 -35.88 3.30
N PRO A 147 29.13 -34.55 3.25
CA PRO A 147 27.88 -34.01 2.77
C PRO A 147 27.68 -34.41 1.30
N GLY A 148 26.47 -34.89 0.98
CA GLY A 148 26.01 -34.95 -0.41
C GLY A 148 25.92 -33.53 -1.01
N PRO A 149 25.71 -33.41 -2.33
CA PRO A 149 25.58 -32.12 -3.00
C PRO A 149 24.53 -31.22 -2.32
N GLY A 150 24.84 -29.92 -2.22
CA GLY A 150 24.17 -28.97 -1.35
C GLY A 150 22.70 -28.67 -1.69
N LEU A 151 21.96 -28.29 -0.64
CA LEU A 151 20.51 -28.03 -0.51
C LEU A 151 19.83 -27.06 -1.52
N ARG A 152 20.55 -26.39 -2.41
CA ARG A 152 19.96 -25.58 -3.51
C ARG A 152 19.76 -26.36 -4.81
N GLN A 153 20.44 -27.49 -4.99
CA GLN A 153 20.48 -28.19 -6.29
C GLN A 153 19.29 -29.11 -6.59
N SER A 154 18.37 -29.36 -5.63
CA SER A 154 17.29 -30.32 -5.84
C SER A 154 16.02 -29.75 -6.50
N LEU A 155 15.97 -28.44 -6.75
CA LEU A 155 14.81 -27.76 -7.36
C LEU A 155 15.18 -26.76 -8.47
N SER A 156 16.45 -26.35 -8.59
CA SER A 156 16.88 -25.50 -9.71
C SER A 156 16.93 -26.32 -11.01
N ARG A 157 16.17 -25.90 -12.04
CA ARG A 157 16.32 -26.41 -13.40
C ARG A 157 17.79 -26.26 -13.84
N PRO A 158 18.41 -27.26 -14.46
CA PRO A 158 19.63 -27.03 -15.24
C PRO A 158 19.28 -26.06 -16.37
N VAL A 159 20.02 -24.96 -16.49
CA VAL A 159 19.90 -24.04 -17.63
C VAL A 159 20.26 -24.82 -18.89
N ALA A 160 19.29 -25.00 -19.80
CA ALA A 160 19.55 -25.56 -21.11
C ALA A 160 20.36 -24.55 -21.93
N ALA A 161 21.41 -25.01 -22.60
CA ALA A 161 22.18 -24.16 -23.50
C ALA A 161 21.29 -23.67 -24.67
N PRO A 162 21.28 -22.37 -25.01
CA PRO A 162 20.53 -21.88 -26.16
C PRO A 162 21.08 -22.51 -27.45
N GLY A 163 20.20 -23.03 -28.30
CA GLY A 163 20.54 -23.31 -29.71
C GLY A 163 20.74 -24.76 -30.15
N THR A 164 19.97 -25.73 -29.64
CA THR A 164 19.78 -26.98 -30.40
C THR A 164 18.34 -27.15 -30.86
N THR A 165 18.21 -27.15 -32.17
CA THR A 165 16.98 -27.29 -32.95
C THR A 165 16.39 -28.71 -32.82
N SER A 166 15.06 -28.78 -32.71
CA SER A 166 14.23 -29.72 -33.49
C SER A 166 14.63 -31.21 -33.45
N ALA A 167 14.88 -31.79 -32.28
CA ALA A 167 14.85 -33.24 -32.14
C ALA A 167 13.53 -33.65 -31.48
N THR A 168 12.69 -34.41 -32.19
CA THR A 168 11.58 -35.12 -31.57
C THR A 168 12.14 -36.07 -30.52
N ALA A 169 11.72 -35.87 -29.27
CA ALA A 169 12.05 -36.77 -28.16
C ALA A 169 11.34 -38.11 -28.36
N ALA A 170 11.91 -39.16 -27.77
CA ALA A 170 11.22 -40.45 -27.72
C ALA A 170 9.96 -40.32 -26.85
N GLU A 171 8.88 -40.96 -27.27
CA GLU A 171 7.68 -41.06 -26.45
C GLU A 171 8.00 -41.85 -25.17
N PRO A 172 7.53 -41.43 -23.99
CA PRO A 172 7.79 -42.15 -22.75
C PRO A 172 7.24 -43.58 -22.80
N ASP A 173 7.95 -44.50 -22.19
CA ASP A 173 7.58 -45.91 -22.19
C ASP A 173 6.27 -46.17 -21.40
N ALA A 174 5.74 -47.37 -21.55
CA ALA A 174 4.47 -47.74 -20.91
C ALA A 174 4.55 -47.76 -19.38
N GLU A 175 5.73 -47.95 -18.79
CA GLU A 175 5.91 -47.99 -17.35
C GLU A 175 5.87 -46.57 -16.76
N LEU A 176 6.57 -45.64 -17.39
CA LEU A 176 6.58 -44.24 -16.99
C LEU A 176 5.21 -43.58 -17.16
N LYS A 177 4.52 -43.86 -18.28
CA LYS A 177 3.13 -43.42 -18.48
C LYS A 177 2.22 -43.93 -17.37
N ARG A 178 2.34 -45.22 -17.02
CA ARG A 178 1.55 -45.84 -15.95
C ARG A 178 1.85 -45.24 -14.58
N LEU A 179 3.12 -44.92 -14.30
CA LEU A 179 3.54 -44.22 -13.09
C LEU A 179 2.86 -42.85 -12.97
N PHE A 180 2.91 -42.04 -14.03
CA PHE A 180 2.30 -40.70 -14.05
C PHE A 180 0.78 -40.77 -13.94
N THR A 181 0.12 -41.72 -14.63
CA THR A 181 -1.32 -41.95 -14.49
C THR A 181 -1.70 -42.30 -13.06
N GLY A 182 -0.99 -43.23 -12.42
CA GLY A 182 -1.24 -43.61 -11.03
C GLY A 182 -1.02 -42.45 -10.06
N LEU A 183 0.01 -41.64 -10.30
CA LEU A 183 0.35 -40.49 -9.48
C LEU A 183 -0.71 -39.39 -9.58
N VAL A 184 -1.11 -39.01 -10.80
CA VAL A 184 -2.20 -38.04 -11.04
C VAL A 184 -3.49 -38.51 -10.36
N ALA A 185 -3.86 -39.78 -10.51
CA ALA A 185 -5.07 -40.34 -9.91
C ALA A 185 -5.04 -40.29 -8.37
N GLN A 186 -3.89 -40.61 -7.75
CA GLN A 186 -3.72 -40.57 -6.29
C GLN A 186 -3.73 -39.14 -5.74
N ILE A 187 -3.05 -38.19 -6.42
CA ILE A 187 -3.09 -36.78 -6.03
C ILE A 187 -4.52 -36.25 -6.18
N ALA A 188 -5.20 -36.52 -7.30
CA ALA A 188 -6.61 -36.15 -7.51
C ALA A 188 -7.54 -36.69 -6.42
N GLN A 189 -7.34 -37.93 -5.98
CA GLN A 189 -8.12 -38.51 -4.89
C GLN A 189 -7.86 -37.79 -3.56
N GLY A 190 -6.60 -37.50 -3.22
CA GLY A 190 -6.25 -36.79 -1.99
C GLY A 190 -6.75 -35.35 -1.97
N TRP A 191 -6.73 -34.67 -3.12
CA TRP A 191 -7.29 -33.33 -3.30
C TRP A 191 -8.81 -33.30 -3.12
N ARG A 192 -9.55 -34.26 -3.71
CA ARG A 192 -10.99 -34.43 -3.43
C ARG A 192 -11.27 -34.67 -1.94
N ALA A 193 -10.42 -35.45 -1.27
CA ALA A 193 -10.57 -35.66 0.16
C ALA A 193 -10.31 -34.38 0.99
N ARG A 194 -9.34 -33.53 0.56
CA ARG A 194 -8.96 -32.29 1.24
C ARG A 194 -9.96 -31.15 1.02
N LEU A 195 -10.34 -30.90 -0.23
CA LEU A 195 -11.19 -29.77 -0.60
C LEU A 195 -12.70 -30.09 -0.55
N GLY A 196 -13.07 -31.36 -0.35
CA GLY A 196 -14.46 -31.82 -0.36
C GLY A 196 -15.00 -32.05 -1.78
N ASN A 197 -16.29 -31.73 -2.01
CA ASN A 197 -16.96 -31.90 -3.32
C ASN A 197 -16.57 -30.80 -4.32
N VAL A 198 -15.28 -30.53 -4.45
CA VAL A 198 -14.72 -29.90 -5.65
C VAL A 198 -14.50 -31.05 -6.62
N GLY A 199 -15.25 -31.10 -7.73
CA GLY A 199 -15.45 -32.34 -8.47
C GLY A 199 -14.16 -32.97 -9.00
N LEU A 200 -13.24 -32.10 -9.45
CA LEU A 200 -12.23 -32.33 -10.47
C LEU A 200 -12.90 -32.82 -11.77
N PRO A 201 -12.70 -32.11 -12.90
CA PRO A 201 -13.30 -32.52 -14.17
C PRO A 201 -12.71 -33.86 -14.63
N ASN A 202 -13.27 -34.44 -15.70
CA ASN A 202 -12.70 -35.65 -16.29
C ASN A 202 -11.24 -35.38 -16.70
N LEU A 203 -10.28 -36.11 -16.11
CA LEU A 203 -8.87 -35.91 -16.36
C LEU A 203 -8.41 -36.75 -17.55
N THR A 204 -7.61 -36.16 -18.43
CA THR A 204 -6.90 -36.84 -19.51
C THR A 204 -5.42 -36.48 -19.47
N LEU A 205 -4.55 -37.43 -19.83
CA LEU A 205 -3.11 -37.22 -19.87
C LEU A 205 -2.57 -37.39 -21.29
N SER A 206 -1.72 -36.47 -21.71
CA SER A 206 -0.96 -36.56 -22.96
C SER A 206 0.54 -36.45 -22.68
N PHE A 207 1.36 -36.98 -23.57
CA PHE A 207 2.82 -36.93 -23.48
C PHE A 207 3.33 -36.42 -24.82
N SER A 208 3.82 -35.17 -24.84
CA SER A 208 4.32 -34.56 -26.07
C SER A 208 5.71 -35.09 -26.40
N THR A 209 5.91 -35.59 -27.63
CA THR A 209 7.25 -35.93 -28.15
C THR A 209 8.00 -34.73 -28.69
N THR A 210 7.34 -33.58 -28.77
CA THR A 210 7.94 -32.35 -29.28
C THR A 210 8.28 -31.47 -28.08
N PRO A 211 9.57 -31.15 -27.86
CA PRO A 211 9.96 -30.14 -26.89
C PRO A 211 9.28 -28.82 -27.23
N PHE A 212 8.81 -28.09 -26.23
CA PHE A 212 8.25 -26.76 -26.48
C PHE A 212 9.39 -25.80 -26.85
N THR A 213 9.33 -25.19 -28.03
CA THR A 213 10.40 -24.33 -28.56
C THR A 213 10.20 -22.88 -28.14
N THR A 214 10.40 -22.57 -26.84
CA THR A 214 10.57 -21.19 -26.35
C THR A 214 11.68 -21.14 -25.29
N GLY A 215 12.12 -19.93 -24.92
CA GLY A 215 13.29 -19.72 -24.05
C GLY A 215 13.16 -20.36 -22.67
N GLN A 216 11.98 -20.25 -22.05
CA GLN A 216 11.66 -20.97 -20.81
C GLN A 216 11.22 -22.42 -21.12
N GLY A 217 10.09 -22.62 -21.81
CA GLY A 217 9.54 -23.94 -22.11
C GLY A 217 8.98 -24.70 -20.89
N LEU A 218 7.97 -25.53 -21.14
CA LEU A 218 7.07 -26.09 -20.11
C LEU A 218 7.41 -27.54 -19.76
N ASP A 219 7.35 -27.92 -18.46
CA ASP A 219 7.48 -29.29 -17.95
C ASP A 219 6.18 -30.09 -18.04
N ALA A 220 5.08 -29.44 -17.73
CA ALA A 220 3.73 -29.94 -17.87
C ALA A 220 2.79 -28.76 -18.18
N TYR A 221 1.57 -29.08 -18.61
CA TYR A 221 0.58 -28.08 -18.98
C TYR A 221 -0.85 -28.60 -18.84
N ALA A 222 -1.66 -27.95 -18.01
CA ALA A 222 -3.09 -28.19 -17.91
C ALA A 222 -3.90 -27.29 -18.86
N THR A 223 -4.87 -27.87 -19.56
CA THR A 223 -5.84 -27.15 -20.38
C THR A 223 -7.26 -27.63 -20.13
N ALA A 224 -8.21 -26.70 -20.13
CA ALA A 224 -9.62 -27.04 -20.14
C ALA A 224 -9.98 -27.69 -21.49
N SER A 225 -10.80 -28.74 -21.47
CA SER A 225 -11.32 -29.34 -22.71
C SER A 225 -12.10 -28.29 -23.52
N GLN A 226 -12.12 -28.41 -24.86
CA GLN A 226 -12.89 -27.50 -25.74
C GLN A 226 -14.39 -27.42 -25.40
N GLU A 227 -14.95 -28.41 -24.70
CA GLU A 227 -16.36 -28.43 -24.25
C GLU A 227 -16.53 -27.99 -22.79
N GLY A 228 -15.46 -27.64 -22.07
CA GLY A 228 -15.48 -27.22 -20.67
C GLY A 228 -15.79 -28.32 -19.63
N THR A 229 -15.79 -29.60 -20.01
CA THR A 229 -16.21 -30.74 -19.15
C THR A 229 -15.06 -31.65 -18.69
N GLY A 230 -13.84 -31.41 -19.16
CA GLY A 230 -12.62 -32.18 -18.85
C GLY A 230 -11.39 -31.29 -18.67
N CYS A 231 -10.31 -31.86 -18.14
CA CYS A 231 -8.98 -31.23 -18.08
C CYS A 231 -7.95 -32.18 -18.69
N LEU A 232 -7.15 -31.65 -19.62
CA LEU A 232 -6.03 -32.37 -20.22
C LEU A 232 -4.73 -31.85 -19.62
N ILE A 233 -3.93 -32.74 -19.02
CA ILE A 233 -2.56 -32.44 -18.61
C ILE A 233 -1.59 -33.04 -19.62
N THR A 234 -0.78 -32.21 -20.26
CA THR A 234 0.25 -32.64 -21.22
C THR A 234 1.62 -32.56 -20.55
N PHE A 235 2.35 -33.68 -20.51
CA PHE A 235 3.72 -33.72 -20.02
C PHE A 235 4.72 -33.59 -21.17
N TYR A 236 5.78 -32.82 -20.95
CA TYR A 236 6.80 -32.53 -21.96
C TYR A 236 8.14 -33.22 -21.67
N PRO A 237 9.00 -33.38 -22.69
CA PRO A 237 10.29 -34.04 -22.53
C PRO A 237 11.18 -33.41 -21.45
N SER A 238 11.06 -32.10 -21.23
CA SER A 238 11.83 -31.39 -20.21
C SER A 238 11.60 -31.94 -18.80
N LEU A 239 10.41 -32.48 -18.50
CA LEU A 239 10.13 -33.13 -17.23
C LEU A 239 10.58 -34.59 -17.25
N TYR A 240 10.04 -35.37 -18.19
CA TYR A 240 10.13 -36.83 -18.11
C TYR A 240 11.50 -37.40 -18.54
N ASP A 241 12.27 -36.70 -19.37
CA ASP A 241 13.64 -37.10 -19.71
C ASP A 241 14.64 -36.72 -18.61
N ASN A 242 14.29 -35.77 -17.73
CA ASN A 242 15.16 -35.26 -16.67
C ASN A 242 14.82 -35.79 -15.26
N LEU A 243 13.89 -36.76 -15.13
CA LEU A 243 13.45 -37.31 -13.84
C LEU A 243 14.59 -37.81 -12.94
N GLY A 244 15.67 -38.34 -13.54
CA GLY A 244 16.87 -38.76 -12.79
C GLY A 244 17.65 -37.61 -12.15
N ALA A 245 17.50 -36.39 -12.68
CA ALA A 245 18.15 -35.18 -12.17
C ALA A 245 17.25 -34.38 -11.22
N VAL A 246 15.96 -34.19 -11.56
CA VAL A 246 15.01 -33.40 -10.75
C VAL A 246 14.37 -34.20 -9.60
N GLY A 247 14.33 -35.52 -9.71
CA GLY A 247 13.83 -36.42 -8.67
C GLY A 247 12.30 -36.48 -8.54
N ALA A 248 11.82 -37.44 -7.74
CA ALA A 248 10.39 -37.71 -7.58
C ALA A 248 9.63 -36.58 -6.86
N SER A 249 10.25 -35.86 -5.93
CA SER A 249 9.60 -34.76 -5.20
C SER A 249 9.21 -33.59 -6.11
N TYR A 250 10.09 -33.21 -7.05
CA TYR A 250 9.80 -32.15 -8.01
C TYR A 250 8.67 -32.55 -8.96
N ALA A 251 8.73 -33.76 -9.54
CA ALA A 251 7.67 -34.25 -10.41
C ALA A 251 6.31 -34.35 -9.70
N LYS A 252 6.29 -34.74 -8.41
CA LYS A 252 5.08 -34.71 -7.58
C LYS A 252 4.52 -33.30 -7.45
N PHE A 253 5.37 -32.32 -7.16
CA PHE A 253 4.99 -30.91 -7.05
C PHE A 253 4.38 -30.39 -8.36
N VAL A 254 5.08 -30.56 -9.49
CA VAL A 254 4.60 -30.14 -10.82
C VAL A 254 3.23 -30.75 -11.13
N ILE A 255 3.04 -32.04 -10.85
CA ILE A 255 1.74 -32.70 -11.08
C ILE A 255 0.64 -32.11 -10.19
N ALA A 256 0.92 -31.80 -8.93
CA ALA A 256 -0.07 -31.16 -8.05
C ALA A 256 -0.41 -29.73 -8.47
N HIS A 257 0.59 -28.96 -8.93
CA HIS A 257 0.41 -27.63 -9.52
C HIS A 257 -0.53 -27.68 -10.72
N GLU A 258 -0.21 -28.49 -11.73
CA GLU A 258 -1.04 -28.62 -12.94
C GLU A 258 -2.44 -29.15 -12.64
N LEU A 259 -2.55 -30.06 -11.67
CA LEU A 259 -3.86 -30.57 -11.27
C LEU A 259 -4.70 -29.48 -10.59
N PHE A 260 -4.09 -28.49 -9.94
CA PHE A 260 -4.85 -27.38 -9.39
C PHE A 260 -5.44 -26.49 -10.47
N HIS A 261 -4.74 -26.24 -11.57
CA HIS A 261 -5.34 -25.53 -12.70
C HIS A 261 -6.63 -26.22 -13.17
N CYS A 262 -6.68 -27.56 -13.17
CA CYS A 262 -7.93 -28.29 -13.43
C CYS A 262 -9.05 -27.97 -12.42
N VAL A 263 -8.72 -27.73 -11.14
CA VAL A 263 -9.67 -27.27 -10.12
C VAL A 263 -10.10 -25.82 -10.41
N GLN A 264 -9.16 -24.94 -10.74
CA GLN A 264 -9.44 -23.55 -11.07
C GLN A 264 -10.36 -23.42 -12.30
N PHE A 265 -10.20 -24.27 -13.32
CA PHE A 265 -11.11 -24.35 -14.46
C PHE A 265 -12.56 -24.71 -14.05
N GLU A 266 -12.74 -25.62 -13.08
CA GLU A 266 -14.06 -25.97 -12.53
C GLU A 266 -14.66 -24.80 -11.73
N TRP A 267 -13.82 -24.06 -11.02
CA TRP A 267 -14.23 -22.93 -10.20
C TRP A 267 -14.63 -21.70 -11.01
N ALA A 268 -13.98 -21.45 -12.13
CA ALA A 268 -14.15 -20.24 -12.95
C ALA A 268 -14.17 -20.53 -14.46
N PRO A 269 -15.02 -21.44 -14.96
CA PRO A 269 -14.95 -21.94 -16.35
C PRO A 269 -15.11 -20.86 -17.43
N THR A 270 -15.73 -19.73 -17.10
CA THR A 270 -15.98 -18.63 -18.04
C THR A 270 -15.08 -17.41 -17.87
N VAL A 271 -14.40 -17.28 -16.72
CA VAL A 271 -13.62 -16.07 -16.37
C VAL A 271 -12.18 -16.37 -15.95
N TYR A 272 -11.79 -17.65 -15.88
CA TYR A 272 -10.44 -18.09 -15.51
C TYR A 272 -9.35 -17.36 -16.28
N ALA A 273 -9.50 -17.20 -17.59
CA ALA A 273 -8.46 -16.60 -18.43
C ALA A 273 -8.26 -15.10 -18.12
N SER A 274 -9.29 -14.42 -17.61
CA SER A 274 -9.21 -13.01 -17.23
C SER A 274 -8.70 -12.81 -15.80
N SER A 275 -8.51 -13.87 -15.01
CA SER A 275 -7.97 -13.75 -13.66
C SER A 275 -6.49 -13.35 -13.67
N PRO A 276 -5.99 -12.60 -12.66
CA PRO A 276 -4.58 -12.23 -12.59
C PRO A 276 -3.64 -13.43 -12.46
N GLN A 277 -2.41 -13.28 -12.95
CA GLN A 277 -1.38 -14.34 -12.91
C GLN A 277 -1.04 -14.79 -11.48
N TRP A 278 -0.98 -13.87 -10.51
CA TRP A 278 -0.73 -14.19 -9.10
C TRP A 278 -1.84 -15.04 -8.46
N VAL A 279 -3.06 -14.99 -9.00
CA VAL A 279 -4.17 -15.87 -8.60
C VAL A 279 -4.06 -17.23 -9.27
N ILE A 280 -3.79 -17.24 -10.58
CA ILE A 280 -3.73 -18.47 -11.38
C ILE A 280 -2.50 -19.29 -10.99
N GLU A 281 -1.30 -18.78 -11.26
CA GLU A 281 -0.04 -19.48 -11.02
C GLU A 281 0.32 -19.47 -9.54
N GLY A 282 0.19 -18.31 -8.86
CA GLY A 282 0.47 -18.26 -7.43
C GLY A 282 -0.46 -19.14 -6.60
N GLY A 283 -1.74 -19.30 -7.01
CA GLY A 283 -2.67 -20.22 -6.36
C GLY A 283 -2.31 -21.70 -6.59
N ALA A 284 -1.89 -22.07 -7.81
CA ALA A 284 -1.45 -23.42 -8.14
C ALA A 284 -0.13 -23.79 -7.46
N ASP A 285 0.80 -22.85 -7.41
CA ASP A 285 2.10 -23.01 -6.76
C ASP A 285 1.92 -23.19 -5.25
N PHE A 286 1.11 -22.32 -4.61
CA PHE A 286 0.70 -22.49 -3.22
C PHE A 286 0.12 -23.88 -2.98
N ALA A 287 -0.80 -24.32 -3.82
CA ALA A 287 -1.50 -25.57 -3.56
C ALA A 287 -0.61 -26.81 -3.77
N GLY A 288 0.34 -26.76 -4.72
CA GLY A 288 1.39 -27.75 -4.86
C GLY A 288 2.32 -27.82 -3.64
N LEU A 289 2.79 -26.65 -3.16
CA LEU A 289 3.61 -26.53 -1.96
C LEU A 289 2.88 -27.00 -0.71
N ASP A 290 1.63 -26.60 -0.53
CA ASP A 290 0.80 -26.94 0.62
C ASP A 290 0.48 -28.45 0.67
N TYR A 291 0.23 -29.07 -0.49
CA TYR A 291 -0.02 -30.51 -0.54
C TYR A 291 1.22 -31.33 -0.16
N PHE A 292 2.41 -30.87 -0.54
CA PHE A 292 3.69 -31.52 -0.28
C PHE A 292 4.55 -30.82 0.78
N ARG A 293 3.94 -30.05 1.68
CA ARG A 293 4.57 -29.12 2.66
C ARG A 293 5.76 -29.68 3.46
N LYS A 294 5.84 -31.01 3.65
CA LYS A 294 6.90 -31.70 4.41
C LYS A 294 8.00 -32.35 3.53
N GLN A 295 7.88 -32.29 2.21
CA GLN A 295 8.67 -33.08 1.26
C GLN A 295 9.32 -32.23 0.15
N VAL A 296 8.76 -31.05 -0.12
CA VAL A 296 9.22 -30.14 -1.17
C VAL A 296 9.73 -28.87 -0.49
N GLN A 297 10.92 -28.43 -0.88
CA GLN A 297 11.46 -27.13 -0.48
C GLN A 297 10.89 -26.06 -1.42
N PRO A 298 10.86 -24.78 -1.03
CA PRO A 298 10.57 -23.72 -1.98
C PRO A 298 11.61 -23.65 -3.08
N ASP A 299 11.15 -23.36 -4.29
CA ASP A 299 12.00 -23.06 -5.43
C ASP A 299 12.31 -21.55 -5.50
N ASP A 300 13.07 -21.15 -6.53
CA ASP A 300 13.47 -19.75 -6.72
C ASP A 300 12.26 -18.84 -7.06
N PHE A 301 11.18 -19.39 -7.66
CA PHE A 301 9.97 -18.64 -7.96
C PHE A 301 9.20 -18.25 -6.70
N PHE A 302 9.02 -19.19 -5.76
CA PHE A 302 8.46 -18.86 -4.45
C PHE A 302 9.37 -17.92 -3.68
N LEU A 303 10.69 -18.15 -3.70
CA LEU A 303 11.65 -17.29 -2.99
C LEU A 303 11.69 -15.84 -3.53
N ALA A 304 11.27 -15.60 -4.77
CA ALA A 304 11.11 -14.26 -5.33
C ALA A 304 10.08 -13.42 -4.55
N TRP A 305 9.13 -14.04 -3.81
CA TRP A 305 8.29 -13.35 -2.84
C TRP A 305 9.14 -12.58 -1.81
N PHE A 306 10.21 -13.18 -1.31
CA PHE A 306 11.06 -12.57 -0.29
C PHE A 306 12.15 -11.66 -0.87
N ALA A 307 12.59 -11.92 -2.11
CA ALA A 307 13.69 -11.20 -2.74
C ALA A 307 13.22 -9.94 -3.48
N ALA A 308 12.14 -10.03 -4.27
CA ALA A 308 11.60 -8.92 -5.07
C ALA A 308 10.49 -8.18 -4.31
N ARG A 309 10.77 -7.72 -3.08
CA ARG A 309 9.75 -7.18 -2.15
C ARG A 309 9.04 -5.89 -2.61
N GLU A 310 9.68 -5.11 -3.48
CA GLU A 310 9.09 -3.90 -4.05
C GLU A 310 8.17 -4.22 -5.24
N ALA A 311 8.15 -5.47 -5.74
CA ALA A 311 7.33 -5.86 -6.88
C ALA A 311 5.82 -5.86 -6.52
N PRO A 312 4.98 -5.10 -7.25
CA PRO A 312 3.54 -5.05 -7.07
C PRO A 312 2.90 -6.43 -7.16
N LEU A 313 1.84 -6.67 -6.37
CA LEU A 313 1.13 -7.96 -6.46
C LEU A 313 0.58 -8.20 -7.86
N GLY A 314 0.02 -7.17 -8.51
CA GLY A 314 -0.53 -7.25 -9.87
C GLY A 314 0.48 -7.74 -10.90
N ALA A 315 1.77 -7.43 -10.70
CA ALA A 315 2.85 -7.84 -11.61
C ALA A 315 3.38 -9.27 -11.36
N ARG A 316 2.92 -9.97 -10.32
CA ARG A 316 3.43 -11.29 -9.94
C ARG A 316 2.70 -12.44 -10.65
N SER A 317 3.39 -13.57 -10.78
CA SER A 317 2.82 -14.86 -11.17
C SER A 317 3.01 -15.91 -10.06
N TYR A 318 3.94 -16.85 -10.18
CA TYR A 318 4.18 -17.94 -9.22
C TYR A 318 4.52 -17.44 -7.82
N SER A 319 5.30 -16.35 -7.72
CA SER A 319 5.66 -15.75 -6.42
C SER A 319 4.45 -15.25 -5.62
N GLY A 320 3.28 -15.09 -6.25
CA GLY A 320 2.00 -14.83 -5.58
C GLY A 320 1.59 -15.92 -4.58
N ALA A 321 2.20 -17.11 -4.64
CA ALA A 321 2.06 -18.16 -3.63
C ALA A 321 2.35 -17.67 -2.20
N GLY A 322 3.25 -16.70 -2.04
CA GLY A 322 3.58 -16.11 -0.74
C GLY A 322 2.41 -15.38 -0.07
N LEU A 323 1.49 -14.80 -0.86
CA LEU A 323 0.27 -14.17 -0.35
C LEU A 323 -0.66 -15.21 0.29
N TRP A 324 -0.85 -16.35 -0.39
CA TRP A 324 -1.72 -17.43 0.08
C TRP A 324 -1.13 -18.12 1.32
N GLU A 325 0.20 -18.22 1.40
CA GLU A 325 0.90 -18.63 2.62
C GLU A 325 0.70 -17.64 3.77
N ALA A 326 0.74 -16.33 3.50
CA ALA A 326 0.44 -15.32 4.51
C ALA A 326 -1.03 -15.43 4.99
N ALA A 327 -1.97 -15.69 4.10
CA ALA A 327 -3.38 -15.90 4.44
C ALA A 327 -3.55 -17.14 5.34
N ALA A 328 -2.90 -18.25 4.99
CA ALA A 328 -2.88 -19.46 5.82
C ALA A 328 -2.29 -19.20 7.21
N ALA A 329 -1.21 -18.40 7.28
CA ALA A 329 -0.56 -18.04 8.54
C ALA A 329 -1.43 -17.17 9.46
N GLU A 330 -2.32 -16.35 8.88
CA GLU A 330 -3.35 -15.59 9.61
C GLU A 330 -4.62 -16.41 9.91
N GLY A 331 -4.65 -17.70 9.56
CA GLY A 331 -5.78 -18.59 9.82
C GLY A 331 -6.95 -18.43 8.86
N LEU A 332 -6.75 -17.76 7.72
CA LEU A 332 -7.71 -17.67 6.62
C LEU A 332 -7.65 -18.96 5.78
N ASP A 333 -8.77 -19.36 5.18
CA ASP A 333 -8.83 -20.48 4.23
C ASP A 333 -8.33 -20.02 2.85
N PRO A 334 -7.11 -20.39 2.42
CA PRO A 334 -6.55 -19.89 1.17
C PRO A 334 -7.30 -20.45 -0.04
N TYR A 335 -7.88 -21.65 0.03
CA TYR A 335 -8.61 -22.23 -1.10
C TYR A 335 -9.94 -21.53 -1.33
N ALA A 336 -10.63 -21.13 -0.26
CA ALA A 336 -11.82 -20.29 -0.36
C ALA A 336 -11.48 -18.91 -0.94
N ALA A 337 -10.39 -18.30 -0.49
CA ALA A 337 -9.91 -17.00 -0.98
C ALA A 337 -9.49 -17.05 -2.46
N ILE A 338 -8.70 -18.05 -2.87
CA ILE A 338 -8.30 -18.28 -4.28
C ILE A 338 -9.55 -18.44 -5.17
N LYS A 339 -10.53 -19.24 -4.73
CA LYS A 339 -11.77 -19.46 -5.48
C LYS A 339 -12.57 -18.17 -5.68
N ALA A 340 -12.61 -17.31 -4.67
CA ALA A 340 -13.26 -16.01 -4.76
C ALA A 340 -12.46 -15.05 -5.67
N ALA A 341 -11.13 -14.98 -5.51
CA ALA A 341 -10.24 -14.18 -6.35
C ALA A 341 -10.33 -14.54 -7.84
N LEU A 342 -10.42 -15.83 -8.18
CA LEU A 342 -10.59 -16.29 -9.57
C LEU A 342 -11.88 -15.79 -10.24
N ARG A 343 -12.90 -15.48 -9.44
CA ARG A 343 -14.20 -15.00 -9.93
C ARG A 343 -14.30 -13.47 -9.88
N ALA A 344 -13.31 -12.82 -9.28
CA ALA A 344 -13.25 -11.39 -9.16
C ALA A 344 -12.80 -10.75 -10.49
N THR A 345 -13.13 -9.46 -10.61
CA THR A 345 -12.80 -8.62 -11.77
C THR A 345 -12.45 -7.23 -11.27
N GLY A 346 -11.61 -6.52 -12.02
CA GLY A 346 -11.17 -5.16 -11.69
C GLY A 346 -9.74 -5.13 -11.16
N SER A 347 -9.38 -4.06 -10.47
CA SER A 347 -8.04 -3.84 -9.94
C SER A 347 -7.64 -4.87 -8.89
N THR A 348 -6.34 -4.95 -8.59
CA THR A 348 -5.80 -5.79 -7.51
C THR A 348 -6.54 -5.58 -6.18
N GLU A 349 -6.86 -4.33 -5.83
CA GLU A 349 -7.64 -4.02 -4.62
C GLU A 349 -9.03 -4.68 -4.61
N ALA A 350 -9.74 -4.64 -5.74
CA ALA A 350 -11.06 -5.24 -5.87
C ALA A 350 -11.00 -6.76 -5.76
N VAL A 351 -9.98 -7.38 -6.34
CA VAL A 351 -9.75 -8.84 -6.25
C VAL A 351 -9.45 -9.25 -4.80
N LEU A 352 -8.60 -8.51 -4.09
CA LEU A 352 -8.29 -8.76 -2.67
C LEU A 352 -9.53 -8.63 -1.79
N ALA A 353 -10.37 -7.59 -2.01
CA ALA A 353 -11.59 -7.40 -1.26
C ALA A 353 -12.58 -8.57 -1.45
N GLN A 354 -12.83 -8.99 -2.69
CA GLN A 354 -13.70 -10.13 -2.99
C GLN A 354 -13.15 -11.46 -2.45
N ALA A 355 -11.82 -11.59 -2.35
CA ALA A 355 -11.16 -12.73 -1.75
C ALA A 355 -11.19 -12.75 -0.21
N GLY A 356 -11.71 -11.70 0.44
CA GLY A 356 -11.66 -11.54 1.90
C GLY A 356 -10.25 -11.23 2.44
N LEU A 357 -9.36 -10.73 1.58
CA LEU A 357 -7.95 -10.43 1.85
C LEU A 357 -7.69 -8.91 1.97
N ASN A 358 -8.64 -8.17 2.53
CA ASN A 358 -8.56 -6.72 2.72
C ASN A 358 -8.81 -6.28 4.17
N SER A 359 -8.80 -7.19 5.14
CA SER A 359 -8.94 -6.81 6.54
C SER A 359 -7.71 -6.04 7.02
N PRO A 360 -7.84 -5.03 7.92
CA PRO A 360 -6.70 -4.29 8.44
C PRO A 360 -5.61 -5.22 9.02
N ARG A 361 -6.03 -6.28 9.71
CA ARG A 361 -5.16 -7.33 10.24
C ARG A 361 -4.36 -8.04 9.14
N PHE A 362 -5.03 -8.50 8.09
CA PHE A 362 -4.35 -9.21 7.01
C PHE A 362 -3.44 -8.28 6.21
N LEU A 363 -3.88 -7.07 5.90
CA LEU A 363 -3.08 -6.09 5.17
C LEU A 363 -1.82 -5.70 5.96
N LEU A 364 -1.87 -5.64 7.29
CA LEU A 364 -0.69 -5.44 8.13
C LEU A 364 0.20 -6.69 8.22
N ALA A 365 -0.41 -7.86 8.32
CA ALA A 365 0.30 -9.13 8.38
C ALA A 365 1.07 -9.39 7.08
N TRP A 366 0.50 -9.09 5.92
CA TRP A 366 1.11 -9.35 4.61
C TRP A 366 2.59 -8.93 4.57
N PRO A 367 2.96 -7.64 4.76
CA PRO A 367 4.36 -7.24 4.69
C PRO A 367 5.18 -7.75 5.86
N THR A 368 4.65 -7.71 7.09
CA THR A 368 5.39 -8.16 8.29
C THR A 368 5.75 -9.65 8.23
N ARG A 369 4.90 -10.50 7.62
CA ARG A 369 5.15 -11.93 7.40
C ARG A 369 6.24 -12.21 6.36
N THR A 370 6.65 -11.22 5.57
CA THR A 370 7.72 -11.39 4.58
C THR A 370 9.12 -11.21 5.17
N VAL A 371 9.23 -10.89 6.47
CA VAL A 371 10.53 -10.67 7.10
C VAL A 371 11.30 -11.96 7.33
N ARG A 372 12.55 -11.92 6.89
CA ARG A 372 13.59 -12.92 7.16
C ARG A 372 14.74 -12.23 7.87
N THR A 373 14.85 -12.48 9.17
CA THR A 373 15.84 -11.85 10.04
C THR A 373 16.15 -12.72 11.23
N GLN A 374 17.34 -12.54 11.81
CA GLN A 374 17.64 -13.11 13.12
C GLN A 374 17.34 -12.13 14.26
N ALA A 375 17.25 -10.83 13.94
CA ALA A 375 17.09 -9.76 14.91
C ALA A 375 15.64 -9.66 15.43
N TYR A 376 14.65 -9.78 14.56
CA TYR A 376 13.23 -9.71 14.92
C TYR A 376 12.60 -11.10 14.95
N GLN A 377 12.31 -11.61 16.14
CA GLN A 377 11.74 -12.95 16.34
C GLN A 377 10.27 -12.93 16.76
N HIS A 378 9.64 -11.75 16.77
CA HIS A 378 8.23 -11.63 17.11
C HIS A 378 7.39 -12.42 16.09
N PRO A 379 6.40 -13.25 16.51
CA PRO A 379 5.64 -14.09 15.60
C PRO A 379 4.96 -13.32 14.45
N SER A 380 4.48 -12.10 14.70
CA SER A 380 3.88 -11.23 13.67
C SER A 380 4.85 -10.84 12.54
N TRP A 381 6.16 -10.96 12.76
CA TRP A 381 7.21 -10.58 11.80
C TRP A 381 7.91 -11.80 11.19
N THR A 382 7.27 -12.97 11.21
CA THR A 382 7.84 -14.21 10.67
C THR A 382 6.77 -15.04 9.96
N MET A 383 7.14 -15.66 8.83
CA MET A 383 6.30 -16.66 8.16
C MET A 383 6.51 -18.04 8.79
N PRO A 384 5.47 -18.73 9.28
CA PRO A 384 5.59 -19.99 10.02
C PRO A 384 5.87 -21.25 9.16
N TRP A 385 6.41 -21.12 7.94
CA TRP A 385 6.54 -22.26 7.02
C TRP A 385 7.88 -23.02 7.14
N ALA A 386 7.79 -24.34 7.34
CA ALA A 386 8.90 -25.30 7.43
C ALA A 386 9.52 -25.60 6.04
N GLY A 387 9.98 -24.56 5.34
CA GLY A 387 10.56 -24.64 4.00
C GLY A 387 11.35 -23.37 3.63
N VAL A 388 10.95 -22.20 4.16
CA VAL A 388 11.74 -20.94 4.10
C VAL A 388 13.17 -21.17 4.65
N GLY A 389 13.27 -22.00 5.68
CA GLY A 389 14.51 -22.55 6.23
C GLY A 389 15.33 -21.56 7.05
N GLU A 390 16.32 -22.09 7.77
CA GLU A 390 17.21 -21.33 8.68
C GLU A 390 18.16 -20.33 7.97
N GLY A 391 17.93 -20.01 6.70
CA GLY A 391 18.73 -19.11 5.88
C GLY A 391 18.73 -17.68 6.42
N LYS A 392 19.82 -17.36 7.12
CA LYS A 392 20.15 -16.13 7.87
C LYS A 392 20.50 -14.93 6.96
N HIS A 393 19.65 -14.59 6.01
CA HIS A 393 19.83 -13.35 5.24
C HIS A 393 18.72 -12.39 5.60
N GLU A 394 19.11 -11.31 6.28
CA GLU A 394 18.29 -10.10 6.44
C GLU A 394 17.79 -9.69 5.04
N ASN A 395 16.47 -9.67 4.83
CA ASN A 395 15.86 -9.35 3.53
C ASN A 395 15.17 -7.97 3.48
N PHE A 396 15.37 -7.15 4.52
CA PHE A 396 15.02 -5.73 4.52
C PHE A 396 16.27 -4.88 4.72
N ASP A 397 16.30 -3.70 4.13
CA ASP A 397 17.49 -2.85 4.17
C ASP A 397 17.52 -2.04 5.45
N LYS A 398 18.70 -1.97 6.08
CA LYS A 398 18.95 -0.95 7.10
C LYS A 398 19.22 0.37 6.37
N GLY A 399 18.22 1.24 6.35
CA GLY A 399 18.29 2.60 5.86
C GLY A 399 19.25 3.46 6.69
N ARG A 400 19.36 4.73 6.31
CA ARG A 400 20.22 5.70 7.01
C ARG A 400 19.86 5.80 8.49
N PRO A 401 20.83 6.05 9.39
CA PRO A 401 20.54 6.26 10.79
C PRO A 401 19.58 7.45 10.98
N ILE A 402 18.59 7.28 11.86
CA ILE A 402 17.73 8.37 12.32
C ILE A 402 18.52 9.15 13.37
N ASN A 403 19.13 10.26 12.95
CA ASN A 403 19.80 11.19 13.85
C ASN A 403 18.80 12.16 14.47
N LEU A 404 19.26 13.03 15.38
CA LEU A 404 18.45 14.14 15.87
C LEU A 404 17.94 14.95 14.67
N GLY A 405 16.64 14.90 14.40
CA GLY A 405 16.07 15.35 13.13
C GLY A 405 14.59 14.98 13.02
N GLY A 406 13.88 15.62 12.11
CA GLY A 406 12.75 14.98 11.45
C GLY A 406 13.28 14.02 10.37
N THR A 407 12.66 12.86 10.22
CA THR A 407 12.95 11.90 9.13
C THR A 407 11.65 11.28 8.67
N ASN A 408 11.35 11.37 7.39
CA ASN A 408 10.22 10.67 6.79
C ASN A 408 10.66 9.28 6.35
N ILE A 409 9.84 8.28 6.69
CA ILE A 409 10.01 6.90 6.25
C ILE A 409 8.80 6.57 5.41
N THR A 410 9.04 6.19 4.16
CA THR A 410 8.01 5.82 3.20
C THR A 410 7.94 4.31 3.05
N GLY A 411 6.72 3.79 3.06
CA GLY A 411 6.40 2.42 2.70
C GLY A 411 6.27 2.24 1.19
N PRO A 412 6.10 0.99 0.74
CA PRO A 412 5.80 0.67 -0.65
C PRO A 412 4.36 1.04 -1.01
N SER A 413 4.08 1.13 -2.31
CA SER A 413 2.76 1.30 -2.92
C SER A 413 2.35 0.05 -3.72
N ASN A 414 1.23 0.09 -4.44
CA ASN A 414 0.77 -0.92 -5.41
C ASN A 414 0.70 -2.36 -4.86
N PHE A 415 0.32 -2.48 -3.58
CA PHE A 415 0.23 -3.75 -2.87
C PHE A 415 1.56 -4.54 -2.89
N SER A 416 2.68 -3.84 -2.91
CA SER A 416 4.00 -4.40 -2.61
C SER A 416 4.21 -4.52 -1.10
N HIS A 417 5.25 -5.24 -0.69
CA HIS A 417 5.43 -5.62 0.72
C HIS A 417 6.82 -5.33 1.27
N ALA A 418 7.52 -4.38 0.66
CA ALA A 418 8.79 -3.92 1.18
C ALA A 418 8.69 -3.26 2.55
N LEU A 419 9.78 -3.37 3.29
CA LEU A 419 9.91 -2.87 4.66
C LEU A 419 11.17 -2.01 4.78
N ARG A 420 11.20 -1.20 5.84
CA ARG A 420 12.34 -0.33 6.14
C ARG A 420 12.81 -0.61 7.56
N ALA A 421 14.12 -0.74 7.77
CA ALA A 421 14.68 -0.71 9.11
C ALA A 421 15.66 0.44 9.24
N HIS A 422 15.70 1.07 10.42
CA HIS A 422 16.56 2.20 10.69
C HIS A 422 17.24 2.05 12.03
N VAL A 423 18.49 2.48 12.11
CA VAL A 423 19.26 2.52 13.36
C VAL A 423 19.11 3.90 13.97
N PHE A 424 18.91 4.01 15.28
CA PHE A 424 18.92 5.30 15.96
C PHE A 424 20.35 5.82 16.12
N GLY A 425 20.55 7.08 15.73
CA GLY A 425 21.82 7.79 15.86
C GLY A 425 22.23 8.04 17.31
N GLY A 426 23.51 8.35 17.52
CA GLY A 426 24.04 8.65 18.86
C GLY A 426 23.37 9.88 19.47
N GLY A 427 22.94 9.78 20.74
CA GLY A 427 22.35 10.90 21.47
C GLY A 427 20.84 11.08 21.29
N VAL A 428 20.19 10.21 20.51
CA VAL A 428 18.72 10.08 20.49
C VAL A 428 18.28 9.42 21.80
N ASP A 429 17.35 10.05 22.52
CA ASP A 429 16.76 9.54 23.76
C ASP A 429 15.27 9.18 23.53
N VAL A 430 14.58 9.98 22.72
CA VAL A 430 13.14 9.91 22.47
C VAL A 430 12.88 10.00 20.97
N VAL A 431 11.91 9.22 20.47
CA VAL A 431 11.45 9.30 19.08
C VAL A 431 9.93 9.46 19.07
N THR A 432 9.43 10.58 18.56
CA THR A 432 8.01 10.73 18.26
C THR A 432 7.74 10.18 16.87
N VAL A 433 6.87 9.18 16.75
CA VAL A 433 6.43 8.62 15.48
C VAL A 433 5.02 9.12 15.22
N ARG A 434 4.80 9.71 14.05
CA ARG A 434 3.50 10.22 13.61
C ARG A 434 3.03 9.44 12.40
N ASN A 435 1.87 8.80 12.49
CA ASN A 435 1.20 8.18 11.36
C ASN A 435 0.02 9.03 10.91
N LYS A 436 0.19 9.77 9.81
CA LYS A 436 -0.87 10.61 9.23
C LYS A 436 -1.58 9.95 8.03
N GLY A 437 -1.07 8.80 7.60
CA GLY A 437 -1.66 8.05 6.48
C GLY A 437 -2.77 7.11 6.94
N ARG A 438 -3.57 6.65 6.00
CA ARG A 438 -4.65 5.66 6.22
C ARG A 438 -4.18 4.26 6.64
N HIS A 439 -2.87 4.05 6.66
CA HIS A 439 -2.25 2.74 6.80
C HIS A 439 -2.05 2.39 8.26
N LEU A 440 -2.20 1.11 8.61
CA LEU A 440 -1.66 0.65 9.88
C LEU A 440 -0.15 0.57 9.78
N VAL A 441 0.55 1.03 10.82
CA VAL A 441 2.02 0.99 10.86
C VAL A 441 2.48 0.10 11.99
N SER A 442 3.29 -0.90 11.66
CA SER A 442 3.94 -1.79 12.60
C SER A 442 5.36 -1.30 12.86
N LEU A 443 5.66 -0.99 14.12
CA LEU A 443 7.00 -0.68 14.62
C LEU A 443 7.52 -1.87 15.42
N ALA A 444 8.58 -2.50 14.95
CA ALA A 444 9.13 -3.69 15.59
C ALA A 444 10.59 -3.55 16.00
N ASN A 445 10.92 -4.23 17.10
CA ASN A 445 12.28 -4.52 17.52
C ASN A 445 12.42 -6.03 17.85
N ASP A 446 13.52 -6.42 18.50
CA ASP A 446 13.82 -7.82 18.84
C ASP A 446 12.80 -8.46 19.81
N ARG A 447 11.98 -7.66 20.50
CA ARG A 447 11.11 -8.10 21.60
C ARG A 447 9.65 -7.73 21.43
N GLU A 448 9.38 -6.61 20.79
CA GLU A 448 8.06 -5.98 20.78
C GLU A 448 7.65 -5.60 19.35
N ASN A 449 6.33 -5.66 19.13
CA ASN A 449 5.66 -5.12 17.98
C ASN A 449 4.60 -4.13 18.46
N ILE A 450 4.66 -2.90 17.97
CA ILE A 450 3.69 -1.84 18.22
C ILE A 450 2.95 -1.60 16.92
N VAL A 451 1.62 -1.58 16.96
CA VAL A 451 0.81 -1.18 15.81
C VAL A 451 0.25 0.21 16.09
N LEU A 452 0.34 1.09 15.10
CA LEU A 452 -0.21 2.43 15.13
C LEU A 452 -1.36 2.52 14.13
N GLY A 453 -2.49 3.06 14.58
CA GLY A 453 -3.60 3.45 13.71
C GLY A 453 -3.28 4.69 12.89
N SER A 454 -4.20 5.05 12.01
CA SER A 454 -4.22 6.35 11.34
C SER A 454 -4.46 7.48 12.35
N ASP A 455 -3.83 8.63 12.12
CA ASP A 455 -3.82 9.79 13.02
C ASP A 455 -3.24 9.51 14.42
N GLU A 456 -2.50 8.41 14.58
CA GLU A 456 -1.82 8.11 15.83
C GLU A 456 -0.40 8.65 15.87
N ASP A 457 -0.16 9.44 16.93
CA ASP A 457 1.18 9.80 17.39
C ASP A 457 1.57 8.94 18.60
N ILE A 458 2.74 8.31 18.55
CA ILE A 458 3.37 7.66 19.71
C ILE A 458 4.71 8.29 20.03
N VAL A 459 5.05 8.37 21.31
CA VAL A 459 6.36 8.83 21.76
C VAL A 459 7.11 7.65 22.36
N LEU A 460 8.22 7.26 21.72
CA LEU A 460 9.05 6.13 22.13
C LEU A 460 10.23 6.61 22.97
N CYS A 461 10.40 6.03 24.15
CA CYS A 461 11.62 6.13 24.95
C CYS A 461 12.57 5.01 24.50
N VAL A 462 13.60 5.36 23.72
CA VAL A 462 14.49 4.38 23.09
C VAL A 462 15.71 4.01 23.94
N ASP A 463 15.96 4.76 25.02
CA ASP A 463 17.00 4.46 26.01
C ASP A 463 16.54 4.81 27.43
N GLU A 464 16.20 3.78 28.20
CA GLU A 464 15.62 3.90 29.55
C GLU A 464 16.43 4.82 30.47
N ALA A 465 17.76 4.71 30.40
CA ALA A 465 18.67 5.44 31.27
C ALA A 465 18.63 6.96 31.00
N ARG A 466 18.08 7.37 29.85
CA ARG A 466 18.05 8.77 29.39
C ARG A 466 16.65 9.38 29.32
N CYS A 467 15.57 8.58 29.28
CA CYS A 467 14.19 9.07 29.15
C CYS A 467 13.22 8.67 30.29
N THR A 468 13.69 8.64 31.54
CA THR A 468 12.83 8.41 32.72
C THR A 468 12.27 9.72 33.30
N CYS A 469 10.95 9.80 33.48
CA CYS A 469 10.32 10.93 34.16
C CYS A 469 10.62 10.92 35.67
N PRO A 470 10.81 12.08 36.32
CA PRO A 470 10.99 12.13 37.79
C PRO A 470 9.76 11.82 38.67
N ASN A 471 8.86 10.93 38.22
CA ASN A 471 7.99 10.08 39.05
C ASN A 471 8.41 8.59 39.00
N GLY A 472 9.46 8.26 38.25
CA GLY A 472 9.94 6.90 38.01
C GLY A 472 9.31 6.18 36.82
N GLY A 473 8.36 6.79 36.10
CA GLY A 473 7.73 6.22 34.91
C GLY A 473 8.11 6.95 33.62
N TYR A 474 7.35 6.74 32.54
CA TYR A 474 7.62 7.33 31.22
C TYR A 474 6.60 8.42 30.81
N GLY A 475 5.71 8.84 31.70
CA GLY A 475 4.69 9.83 31.37
C GLY A 475 3.74 9.31 30.30
N GLY A 476 3.63 10.01 29.16
CA GLY A 476 2.87 9.56 27.99
C GLY A 476 3.71 8.78 26.96
N MET A 477 4.97 8.49 27.26
CA MET A 477 5.86 7.73 26.36
C MET A 477 5.72 6.22 26.58
N ARG A 478 5.99 5.44 25.53
CA ARG A 478 6.14 3.98 25.57
C ARG A 478 7.62 3.63 25.56
N PHE A 479 8.04 2.75 26.46
CA PHE A 479 9.43 2.26 26.44
C PHE A 479 9.62 1.32 25.25
N PHE A 480 10.67 1.56 24.45
CA PHE A 480 10.99 0.80 23.24
C PHE A 480 12.50 0.58 23.19
N ASN A 481 12.99 -0.36 24.01
CA ASN A 481 14.41 -0.56 24.28
C ASN A 481 15.18 -1.15 23.10
N SER A 482 15.46 -0.35 22.08
CA SER A 482 16.18 -0.81 20.90
C SER A 482 17.07 0.28 20.33
N SER A 483 18.18 -0.15 19.74
CA SER A 483 19.04 0.70 18.92
C SER A 483 18.55 0.83 17.47
N ASP A 484 17.57 0.03 17.07
CA ASP A 484 16.95 0.08 15.75
C ASP A 484 15.43 -0.11 15.81
N VAL A 485 14.78 0.23 14.71
CA VAL A 485 13.35 0.05 14.51
C VAL A 485 13.12 -0.48 13.11
N ALA A 486 12.35 -1.55 12.98
CA ALA A 486 11.71 -1.94 11.73
C ALA A 486 10.35 -1.27 11.62
N VAL A 487 10.04 -0.78 10.42
CA VAL A 487 8.80 -0.09 10.08
C VAL A 487 8.16 -0.87 8.95
N GLY A 488 6.95 -1.38 9.21
CA GLY A 488 6.08 -2.00 8.24
C GLY A 488 4.80 -1.22 8.09
N PHE A 489 4.31 -1.12 6.86
CA PHE A 489 3.07 -0.44 6.51
C PHE A 489 2.09 -1.50 6.05
N SER A 490 0.81 -1.40 6.41
CA SER A 490 -0.22 -2.26 5.82
C SER A 490 -0.19 -2.17 4.29
N ALA A 491 -0.31 -3.30 3.59
CA ALA A 491 -0.32 -3.35 2.13
C ALA A 491 -1.49 -2.55 1.56
N SER A 492 -1.21 -1.75 0.54
CA SER A 492 -2.14 -0.78 -0.02
C SER A 492 -1.73 -0.34 -1.43
N HIS A 493 -2.68 0.23 -2.17
CA HIS A 493 -2.36 0.89 -3.44
C HIS A 493 -1.49 2.13 -3.26
N GLU A 494 -1.84 3.02 -2.31
CA GLU A 494 -1.04 4.21 -2.00
C GLU A 494 0.15 3.89 -1.10
N ALA A 495 1.25 4.62 -1.24
CA ALA A 495 2.40 4.48 -0.36
C ALA A 495 2.08 4.90 1.07
N GLY A 496 2.63 4.17 2.04
CA GLY A 496 2.60 4.58 3.44
C GLY A 496 3.65 5.64 3.78
N MET A 497 3.40 6.45 4.80
CA MET A 497 4.40 7.38 5.35
C MET A 497 4.26 7.51 6.85
N VAL A 498 5.39 7.45 7.55
CA VAL A 498 5.50 7.96 8.93
C VAL A 498 6.58 9.02 9.02
N THR A 499 6.31 10.02 9.86
CA THR A 499 7.33 11.00 10.25
C THR A 499 7.89 10.61 11.61
N MET A 500 9.20 10.44 11.69
CA MET A 500 9.92 10.23 12.93
C MET A 500 10.67 11.50 13.34
N LEU A 501 10.40 11.99 14.54
CA LEU A 501 11.10 13.11 15.15
C LEU A 501 11.96 12.58 16.29
N ALA A 502 13.28 12.54 16.08
CA ALA A 502 14.25 12.05 17.06
C ALA A 502 14.85 13.20 17.87
N GLU A 503 14.80 13.08 19.19
CA GLU A 503 15.09 14.16 20.13
C GLU A 503 15.89 13.70 21.34
N LYS A 504 16.45 14.68 22.05
CA LYS A 504 16.88 14.50 23.43
C LYS A 504 15.70 14.58 24.37
N PHE A 505 15.80 13.90 25.50
CA PHE A 505 14.73 13.89 26.49
C PHE A 505 14.57 15.25 27.20
N ASP A 506 13.43 15.91 26.98
CA ASP A 506 12.95 17.04 27.76
C ASP A 506 11.82 16.64 28.72
N LYS A 507 12.04 16.83 30.03
CA LYS A 507 11.08 16.52 31.10
C LYS A 507 9.74 17.25 30.97
N LYS A 508 9.71 18.50 30.51
CA LYS A 508 8.48 19.31 30.42
C LYS A 508 7.65 18.93 29.20
N LYS A 509 8.31 18.55 28.10
CA LYS A 509 7.69 18.11 26.87
C LYS A 509 7.14 16.69 27.00
N HIS A 510 7.97 15.74 27.43
CA HIS A 510 7.66 14.31 27.28
C HIS A 510 6.96 13.65 28.48
N CYS A 511 7.00 14.26 29.68
CA CYS A 511 6.38 13.66 30.87
C CYS A 511 4.90 13.99 31.05
N LYS A 512 4.26 14.61 30.06
CA LYS A 512 2.81 14.86 30.09
C LYS A 512 2.07 13.61 29.59
N PRO A 513 1.05 13.12 30.30
CA PRO A 513 0.24 12.01 29.81
C PRO A 513 -0.55 12.44 28.56
N LYS A 514 -0.54 11.59 27.51
CA LYS A 514 -1.45 11.71 26.38
C LYS A 514 -2.84 11.24 26.84
N ARG A 515 -3.88 11.94 26.43
CA ARG A 515 -5.27 11.50 26.64
C ARG A 515 -5.75 10.87 25.33
N PRO A 516 -6.34 9.67 25.37
CA PRO A 516 -6.90 9.07 24.16
C PRO A 516 -8.10 9.88 23.70
N LYS A 517 -8.35 9.82 22.39
CA LYS A 517 -9.45 10.50 21.72
C LYS A 517 -9.91 9.62 20.58
N GLY A 518 -11.21 9.59 20.34
CA GLY A 518 -11.80 9.07 19.10
C GLY A 518 -12.81 10.08 18.58
N SER A 519 -13.08 10.05 17.28
CA SER A 519 -13.99 10.99 16.64
C SER A 519 -15.02 10.31 15.74
N SER A 520 -16.11 11.04 15.51
CA SER A 520 -16.94 10.88 14.34
C SER A 520 -17.06 12.23 13.66
N ASP A 521 -16.50 12.37 12.48
CA ASP A 521 -16.43 13.62 11.73
C ASP A 521 -17.42 13.59 10.56
N GLY A 522 -18.07 14.73 10.31
CA GLY A 522 -19.02 14.90 9.21
C GLY A 522 -20.21 13.96 9.23
N ASP A 523 -20.40 13.28 8.11
CA ASP A 523 -21.51 12.38 7.87
C ASP A 523 -20.96 10.94 8.07
N PRO A 524 -21.43 10.18 9.09
CA PRO A 524 -20.56 9.65 10.14
C PRO A 524 -19.29 8.88 9.71
N HIS A 525 -18.18 9.61 9.52
CA HIS A 525 -16.83 9.06 9.36
C HIS A 525 -16.22 8.84 10.73
N MET A 526 -15.88 7.60 11.10
CA MET A 526 -15.36 7.25 12.42
C MET A 526 -13.83 7.19 12.40
N VAL A 527 -13.20 7.63 13.49
CA VAL A 527 -11.82 7.28 13.85
C VAL A 527 -11.83 6.74 15.28
N THR A 528 -11.50 5.46 15.45
CA THR A 528 -11.52 4.81 16.77
C THR A 528 -10.47 5.38 17.72
N MET A 529 -10.53 4.98 18.99
CA MET A 529 -9.63 5.46 20.03
C MET A 529 -8.16 5.14 19.76
N ASP A 530 -7.88 4.04 19.06
CA ASP A 530 -6.54 3.65 18.61
C ASP A 530 -6.34 3.89 17.08
N GLY A 531 -7.18 4.73 16.46
CA GLY A 531 -6.91 5.30 15.13
C GLY A 531 -7.34 4.47 13.92
N VAL A 532 -8.36 3.61 14.02
CA VAL A 532 -8.92 2.89 12.86
C VAL A 532 -10.01 3.74 12.20
N PRO A 533 -9.84 4.18 10.94
CA PRO A 533 -10.88 4.89 10.21
C PRO A 533 -11.89 3.91 9.58
N TYR A 534 -13.19 4.23 9.66
CA TYR A 534 -14.24 3.52 8.91
C TYR A 534 -15.54 4.36 8.86
N ASP A 535 -16.44 4.05 7.92
CA ASP A 535 -17.68 4.81 7.75
C ASP A 535 -18.90 4.08 8.32
N LEU A 536 -19.77 4.78 9.07
CA LEU A 536 -21.02 4.23 9.59
C LEU A 536 -22.23 5.06 9.17
N MET A 537 -22.65 4.88 7.92
CA MET A 537 -23.83 5.54 7.34
C MET A 537 -25.19 4.94 7.78
N SER A 538 -25.20 3.93 8.66
CA SER A 538 -26.44 3.26 9.09
C SER A 538 -27.35 4.20 9.87
N ALA A 539 -28.66 4.19 9.63
CA ALA A 539 -29.62 5.04 10.33
C ALA A 539 -30.10 4.40 11.65
N GLY A 540 -30.08 5.15 12.75
CA GLY A 540 -30.45 4.63 14.06
C GLY A 540 -29.88 5.41 15.23
N GLU A 541 -29.98 4.81 16.42
CA GLU A 541 -29.30 5.28 17.61
C GLU A 541 -28.26 4.24 18.02
N PHE A 542 -27.03 4.68 18.28
CA PHE A 542 -25.89 3.81 18.48
C PHE A 542 -25.07 4.22 19.71
N VAL A 543 -24.47 3.23 20.35
CA VAL A 543 -23.47 3.44 21.41
C VAL A 543 -22.15 3.84 20.77
N LEU A 544 -21.82 5.13 20.83
CA LEU A 544 -20.56 5.66 20.29
C LEU A 544 -19.37 5.22 21.18
N ALA A 545 -19.51 5.39 22.50
CA ALA A 545 -18.49 5.02 23.48
C ALA A 545 -19.16 4.72 24.84
N SER A 546 -18.80 3.63 25.50
CA SER A 546 -19.34 3.24 26.81
C SER A 546 -18.26 2.60 27.68
N ALA A 547 -18.21 3.01 28.95
CA ALA A 547 -17.36 2.46 30.00
C ALA A 547 -18.11 2.58 31.35
N PRO A 548 -17.64 1.93 32.43
CA PRO A 548 -18.29 2.03 33.74
C PRO A 548 -18.49 3.49 34.20
N GLY A 549 -19.76 3.93 34.24
CA GLY A 549 -20.13 5.28 34.67
C GLY A 549 -19.95 6.39 33.62
N PHE A 550 -19.71 6.04 32.36
CA PHE A 550 -19.55 6.96 31.23
C PHE A 550 -20.18 6.38 29.95
N ASP A 551 -21.10 7.09 29.34
CA ASP A 551 -21.75 6.65 28.09
C ASP A 551 -21.92 7.82 27.13
N VAL A 552 -21.67 7.58 25.84
CA VAL A 552 -21.93 8.49 24.73
C VAL A 552 -22.73 7.73 23.68
N GLN A 553 -23.85 8.31 23.26
CA GLN A 553 -24.72 7.78 22.21
C GLN A 553 -24.91 8.83 21.12
N VAL A 554 -25.02 8.37 19.88
CA VAL A 554 -25.32 9.21 18.71
C VAL A 554 -26.60 8.73 18.04
N ARG A 555 -27.35 9.67 17.47
CA ARG A 555 -28.48 9.38 16.58
C ARG A 555 -28.10 9.79 15.17
N THR A 556 -28.08 8.85 14.25
CA THR A 556 -27.88 9.08 12.82
C THR A 556 -29.22 9.04 12.10
N ALA A 557 -29.41 9.90 11.11
CA ALA A 557 -30.62 9.92 10.28
C ALA A 557 -30.28 10.21 8.81
N PRO A 558 -31.05 9.69 7.84
CA PRO A 558 -30.82 9.97 6.42
C PRO A 558 -30.84 11.47 6.11
N ALA A 559 -29.93 11.91 5.24
CA ALA A 559 -29.86 13.29 4.78
C ALA A 559 -31.01 13.65 3.82
N ALA A 560 -31.39 14.94 3.79
CA ALA A 560 -32.52 15.50 3.04
C ALA A 560 -32.24 15.74 1.54
N THR A 561 -31.44 14.92 0.87
CA THR A 561 -30.97 15.21 -0.51
C THR A 561 -31.37 14.12 -1.50
N THR A 562 -31.32 14.42 -2.81
CA THR A 562 -31.63 13.45 -3.88
C THR A 562 -30.46 12.51 -4.17
N ARG A 563 -29.86 11.99 -3.10
CA ARG A 563 -28.79 10.99 -3.05
C ARG A 563 -29.03 10.19 -1.77
N ASP A 564 -29.74 9.06 -1.88
CA ASP A 564 -30.08 8.15 -0.77
C ASP A 564 -28.83 7.39 -0.22
N ARG A 565 -27.72 8.09 0.06
CA ARG A 565 -26.38 7.48 0.18
C ARG A 565 -25.59 7.83 1.45
N TYR A 566 -26.07 8.72 2.32
CA TYR A 566 -25.37 9.10 3.54
C TYR A 566 -26.31 9.57 4.67
N SER A 567 -25.90 9.32 5.91
CA SER A 567 -26.62 9.74 7.11
C SER A 567 -25.91 10.91 7.80
N LEU A 568 -26.59 11.59 8.71
CA LEU A 568 -26.06 12.71 9.49
C LEU A 568 -26.18 12.38 10.98
N ILE A 569 -25.20 12.74 11.80
CA ILE A 569 -25.40 12.73 13.26
C ILE A 569 -26.34 13.90 13.63
N THR A 570 -27.58 13.60 14.01
CA THR A 570 -28.61 14.61 14.33
C THR A 570 -28.77 14.85 15.82
N SER A 571 -28.27 13.95 16.66
CA SER A 571 -28.27 14.12 18.11
C SER A 571 -27.11 13.39 18.77
N VAL A 572 -26.64 13.95 19.88
CA VAL A 572 -25.59 13.38 20.73
C VAL A 572 -26.07 13.40 22.18
N ALA A 573 -25.91 12.29 22.89
CA ALA A 573 -26.25 12.18 24.30
C ALA A 573 -25.04 11.65 25.08
N ILE A 574 -24.78 12.24 26.24
CA ILE A 574 -23.70 11.84 27.13
C ILE A 574 -24.20 11.69 28.57
N ARG A 575 -23.72 10.65 29.24
CA ARG A 575 -23.97 10.39 30.66
C ARG A 575 -22.66 10.18 31.40
N ARG A 576 -22.54 10.80 32.58
CA ARG A 576 -21.47 10.52 33.55
C ARG A 576 -22.06 10.43 34.96
N GLY A 577 -21.98 9.25 35.56
CA GLY A 577 -22.77 8.94 36.76
C GLY A 577 -24.27 9.14 36.50
N ASP A 578 -24.93 9.93 37.34
CA ASP A 578 -26.37 10.23 37.20
C ASP A 578 -26.65 11.46 36.31
N GLU A 579 -25.61 12.16 35.85
CA GLU A 579 -25.77 13.40 35.06
C GLU A 579 -25.78 13.10 33.57
N ARG A 580 -26.85 13.51 32.89
CA ARG A 580 -27.09 13.30 31.46
C ARG A 580 -27.25 14.64 30.73
N VAL A 581 -26.52 14.82 29.63
CA VAL A 581 -26.65 15.99 28.74
C VAL A 581 -26.96 15.51 27.32
N THR A 582 -27.91 16.14 26.65
CA THR A 582 -28.27 15.81 25.26
C THR A 582 -28.24 17.05 24.37
N PHE A 583 -27.68 16.91 23.18
CA PHE A 583 -27.73 17.87 22.08
C PHE A 583 -28.62 17.28 20.99
N THR A 584 -29.67 18.00 20.60
CA THR A 584 -30.67 17.49 19.65
C THR A 584 -31.06 18.57 18.66
N VAL A 585 -31.13 18.20 17.38
CA VAL A 585 -31.76 19.02 16.34
C VAL A 585 -33.13 18.41 16.03
N SER A 586 -34.19 19.05 16.53
CA SER A 586 -35.54 18.45 16.53
C SER A 586 -36.20 18.41 15.14
N ASP A 587 -35.85 19.35 14.27
CA ASP A 587 -36.30 19.42 12.88
C ASP A 587 -35.08 19.62 11.98
N TYR A 588 -34.20 18.61 11.93
CA TYR A 588 -32.94 18.69 11.19
C TYR A 588 -33.13 18.89 9.67
N LEU A 589 -34.32 18.58 9.14
CA LEU A 589 -34.66 18.76 7.72
C LEU A 589 -35.08 20.20 7.41
N SER A 590 -35.92 20.83 8.25
CA SER A 590 -36.51 22.15 7.96
C SER A 590 -35.88 23.29 8.76
N ALA A 591 -35.23 22.97 9.87
CA ALA A 591 -34.53 23.90 10.76
C ALA A 591 -33.23 23.26 11.30
N PRO A 592 -32.26 22.93 10.42
CA PRO A 592 -31.01 22.26 10.82
C PRO A 592 -30.24 23.02 11.90
N ASP A 593 -30.40 24.34 11.99
CA ASP A 593 -29.63 25.18 12.90
C ASP A 593 -30.22 25.32 14.33
N ASP A 594 -31.38 24.72 14.63
CA ASP A 594 -32.02 24.80 15.96
C ASP A 594 -31.50 23.71 16.92
N VAL A 595 -30.23 23.84 17.31
CA VAL A 595 -29.61 22.95 18.32
C VAL A 595 -30.20 23.22 19.70
N GLN A 596 -30.72 22.19 20.36
CA GLN A 596 -31.26 22.25 21.71
C GLN A 596 -30.41 21.42 22.67
N VAL A 597 -30.05 22.02 23.82
CA VAL A 597 -29.38 21.32 24.91
C VAL A 597 -30.36 21.04 26.04
N ARG A 598 -30.32 19.81 26.57
CA ARG A 598 -31.02 19.43 27.80
C ARG A 598 -30.05 18.84 28.81
N HIS A 599 -30.29 19.16 30.07
CA HIS A 599 -29.61 18.57 31.23
C HIS A 599 -30.65 17.80 32.04
N ASN A 600 -30.47 16.48 32.18
CA ASN A 600 -31.41 15.56 32.84
C ASN A 600 -32.85 15.67 32.30
N GLY A 601 -33.00 15.94 31.00
CA GLY A 601 -34.29 16.07 30.31
C GLY A 601 -34.91 17.48 30.36
N GLU A 602 -34.37 18.38 31.18
CA GLU A 602 -34.80 19.78 31.24
C GLU A 602 -33.99 20.64 30.28
N ARG A 603 -34.61 21.64 29.64
CA ARG A 603 -33.92 22.55 28.71
C ARG A 603 -32.84 23.35 29.45
N ALA A 604 -31.62 23.32 28.94
CA ALA A 604 -30.49 24.07 29.46
C ALA A 604 -30.08 25.22 28.52
N ASP A 605 -29.22 26.12 29.01
CA ASP A 605 -28.68 27.21 28.21
C ASP A 605 -27.61 26.70 27.23
N LEU A 606 -27.80 27.01 25.94
CA LEU A 606 -26.90 26.63 24.85
C LEU A 606 -25.62 27.49 24.85
N ASP A 607 -25.66 28.67 25.47
CA ASP A 607 -24.52 29.59 25.57
C ASP A 607 -23.49 29.17 26.62
N GLY A 608 -23.80 28.13 27.41
CA GLY A 608 -22.88 27.50 28.35
C GLY A 608 -23.30 27.62 29.82
N GLY A 609 -22.47 27.08 30.70
CA GLY A 609 -22.69 27.07 32.14
C GLY A 609 -22.41 25.72 32.80
N SER A 610 -22.65 25.65 34.11
CA SER A 610 -22.52 24.40 34.87
C SER A 610 -23.80 23.56 34.76
N MET A 611 -23.62 22.29 34.42
CA MET A 611 -24.68 21.26 34.31
C MET A 611 -24.34 20.12 35.28
N GLY A 612 -24.38 20.42 36.58
CA GLY A 612 -23.95 19.49 37.63
C GLY A 612 -22.44 19.21 37.55
N GLY A 613 -22.06 17.96 37.28
CA GLY A 613 -20.66 17.55 37.12
C GLY A 613 -19.99 18.03 35.83
N TRP A 614 -20.75 18.65 34.92
CA TRP A 614 -20.28 19.12 33.62
C TRP A 614 -20.20 20.65 33.56
N THR A 615 -19.29 21.14 32.74
CA THR A 615 -19.24 22.54 32.30
C THR A 615 -19.39 22.57 30.78
N LEU A 616 -20.43 23.23 30.30
CA LEU A 616 -20.62 23.53 28.88
C LEU A 616 -20.00 24.89 28.56
N THR A 617 -19.14 24.92 27.55
CA THR A 617 -18.59 26.13 26.96
C THR A 617 -19.01 26.18 25.50
N ARG A 618 -19.57 27.31 25.07
CA ARG A 618 -19.78 27.60 23.64
C ARG A 618 -18.54 28.34 23.13
N GLU A 619 -17.74 27.67 22.30
CA GLU A 619 -16.51 28.27 21.74
C GLU A 619 -16.85 29.20 20.56
N ASP A 620 -17.90 28.85 19.79
CA ASP A 620 -18.47 29.66 18.72
C ASP A 620 -19.96 29.30 18.52
N THR A 621 -20.66 30.01 17.63
CA THR A 621 -22.07 29.83 17.27
C THR A 621 -22.47 28.37 17.03
N ARG A 622 -21.57 27.52 16.54
CA ARG A 622 -21.85 26.13 16.22
C ARG A 622 -20.88 25.13 16.87
N ASN A 623 -20.06 25.58 17.83
CA ASN A 623 -19.02 24.78 18.46
C ASN A 623 -19.20 24.78 19.99
N TRP A 624 -19.26 23.58 20.57
CA TRP A 624 -19.47 23.37 22.01
C TRP A 624 -18.43 22.41 22.58
N VAL A 625 -17.99 22.70 23.80
CA VAL A 625 -17.11 21.85 24.57
C VAL A 625 -17.78 21.55 25.91
N LEU A 626 -18.02 20.27 26.18
CA LEU A 626 -18.52 19.78 27.46
C LEU A 626 -17.37 19.11 28.21
N THR A 627 -17.02 19.61 29.40
CA THR A 627 -15.88 19.09 30.18
C THR A 627 -16.24 18.78 31.62
N ALA A 628 -15.65 17.72 32.16
CA ALA A 628 -15.70 17.34 33.57
C ALA A 628 -14.34 17.62 34.26
N ALA A 629 -14.33 17.59 35.59
CA ALA A 629 -13.14 17.93 36.38
C ALA A 629 -11.94 16.98 36.20
N ASP A 630 -12.19 15.72 35.82
CA ASP A 630 -11.13 14.74 35.48
C ASP A 630 -10.62 14.92 34.03
N GLY A 631 -11.19 15.88 33.29
CA GLY A 631 -10.92 16.19 31.90
C GLY A 631 -11.56 15.21 30.90
N THR A 632 -12.51 14.37 31.34
CA THR A 632 -13.46 13.73 30.44
C THR A 632 -14.24 14.81 29.70
N GLY A 633 -14.55 14.61 28.42
CA GLY A 633 -15.31 15.61 27.68
C GLY A 633 -15.76 15.20 26.29
N LEU A 634 -16.57 16.08 25.71
CA LEU A 634 -16.98 16.07 24.31
C LEU A 634 -16.64 17.42 23.68
N ARG A 635 -16.18 17.39 22.44
CA ARG A 635 -16.24 18.57 21.55
C ARG A 635 -17.22 18.28 20.43
N LEU A 636 -18.14 19.21 20.22
CA LEU A 636 -19.22 19.11 19.25
C LEU A 636 -19.15 20.29 18.30
N LYS A 637 -19.16 20.02 17.00
CA LYS A 637 -19.41 21.03 15.97
C LYS A 637 -20.66 20.63 15.21
N PHE A 638 -21.54 21.60 14.95
CA PHE A 638 -22.72 21.36 14.11
C PHE A 638 -22.56 22.02 12.74
N ARG A 639 -22.55 21.21 11.67
CA ARG A 639 -22.52 21.64 10.26
C ARG A 639 -23.35 20.63 9.47
N ASN A 640 -24.66 20.86 9.38
CA ASN A 640 -25.65 19.95 8.77
C ASN A 640 -25.81 18.58 9.50
N GLY A 641 -24.77 18.10 10.19
CA GLY A 641 -24.76 17.08 11.24
C GLY A 641 -23.73 17.44 12.33
N PHE A 642 -23.66 16.62 13.38
CA PHE A 642 -22.66 16.77 14.45
C PHE A 642 -21.35 16.07 14.10
N PHE A 643 -20.26 16.82 14.15
CA PHE A 643 -18.91 16.31 14.36
C PHE A 643 -18.71 16.12 15.86
N VAL A 644 -18.15 14.98 16.28
CA VAL A 644 -18.08 14.55 17.68
C VAL A 644 -16.66 14.07 17.99
N GLU A 645 -15.93 14.77 18.85
CA GLU A 645 -14.69 14.25 19.47
C GLU A 645 -14.98 13.82 20.91
N VAL A 646 -14.59 12.58 21.26
CA VAL A 646 -14.76 12.01 22.60
C VAL A 646 -13.42 11.94 23.32
N THR A 647 -13.33 12.56 24.51
CA THR A 647 -12.21 12.34 25.45
C THR A 647 -12.74 11.56 26.66
N PRO A 648 -12.42 10.26 26.81
CA PRO A 648 -12.95 9.45 27.90
C PRO A 648 -12.22 9.67 29.24
N PRO A 649 -12.76 9.14 30.36
CA PRO A 649 -12.04 9.10 31.61
C PRO A 649 -10.79 8.20 31.48
N VAL A 650 -9.60 8.74 31.75
CA VAL A 650 -8.31 8.01 31.60
C VAL A 650 -8.31 6.68 32.36
N ALA A 651 -8.94 6.62 33.53
CA ALA A 651 -8.95 5.42 34.37
C ALA A 651 -9.73 4.22 33.78
N THR A 652 -10.61 4.47 32.81
CA THR A 652 -11.47 3.44 32.19
C THR A 652 -11.36 3.42 30.67
N ALA A 653 -10.40 4.15 30.08
CA ALA A 653 -10.30 4.30 28.63
C ALA A 653 -10.00 2.97 27.92
N GLU A 654 -9.16 2.11 28.50
CA GLU A 654 -8.89 0.76 27.98
C GLU A 654 -10.10 -0.19 28.07
N GLN A 655 -11.10 0.14 28.91
CA GLN A 655 -12.33 -0.65 29.07
C GLN A 655 -13.47 -0.16 28.18
N LEU A 656 -13.21 0.85 27.34
CA LEU A 656 -14.21 1.38 26.44
C LEU A 656 -14.67 0.31 25.44
N VAL A 657 -15.96 0.40 25.13
CA VAL A 657 -16.59 -0.36 24.05
C VAL A 657 -17.55 0.57 23.29
N GLY A 658 -17.95 0.17 22.09
CA GLY A 658 -18.80 0.97 21.23
C GLY A 658 -18.16 1.16 19.86
N LEU A 659 -18.73 2.06 19.08
CA LEU A 659 -18.24 2.38 17.74
C LEU A 659 -16.80 2.93 17.74
N LEU A 660 -16.35 3.59 18.80
CA LEU A 660 -14.99 4.12 18.89
C LEU A 660 -13.96 3.12 19.46
N GLY A 661 -14.32 1.85 19.69
CA GLY A 661 -13.37 0.85 20.19
C GLY A 661 -12.87 1.11 21.63
N SER A 662 -11.73 0.52 21.97
CA SER A 662 -11.02 0.72 23.25
C SER A 662 -9.79 1.61 23.07
N ALA A 663 -9.34 2.29 24.13
CA ALA A 663 -8.09 3.04 24.08
C ALA A 663 -6.93 2.23 24.67
N ASN A 664 -6.69 1.01 24.18
CA ASN A 664 -5.71 0.09 24.75
C ASN A 664 -4.37 0.07 23.96
N GLY A 665 -4.28 0.82 22.87
CA GLY A 665 -3.12 0.89 21.99
C GLY A 665 -3.01 -0.31 21.05
N ASP A 666 -4.12 -0.99 20.76
CA ASP A 666 -4.20 -2.08 19.77
C ASP A 666 -5.32 -1.80 18.74
N PRO A 667 -5.01 -1.13 17.63
CA PRO A 667 -6.02 -0.83 16.60
C PRO A 667 -6.64 -2.08 15.97
N LEU A 668 -6.02 -3.26 16.09
CA LEU A 668 -6.57 -4.48 15.47
C LEU A 668 -7.78 -5.03 16.23
N ASP A 669 -8.06 -4.56 17.45
CA ASP A 669 -9.18 -5.04 18.26
C ASP A 669 -10.36 -4.05 18.35
N ASP A 670 -10.23 -2.87 17.75
CA ASP A 670 -11.15 -1.75 17.94
C ASP A 670 -12.51 -1.95 17.26
N VAL A 671 -12.51 -2.52 16.05
CA VAL A 671 -13.73 -2.73 15.25
C VAL A 671 -14.29 -4.11 15.54
N ARG A 672 -15.10 -4.20 16.60
CA ARG A 672 -15.74 -5.43 17.06
C ARG A 672 -17.21 -5.24 17.40
N THR A 673 -18.01 -6.28 17.18
CA THR A 673 -19.40 -6.32 17.64
C THR A 673 -19.50 -6.20 19.16
N ALA A 674 -20.69 -5.89 19.69
CA ALA A 674 -20.95 -5.86 21.13
C ALA A 674 -20.66 -7.20 21.85
N GLN A 675 -20.58 -8.31 21.12
CA GLN A 675 -20.21 -9.64 21.65
C GLN A 675 -18.70 -9.92 21.58
N GLY A 676 -17.90 -8.97 21.09
CA GLY A 676 -16.45 -9.08 20.98
C GLY A 676 -15.96 -9.83 19.72
N VAL A 677 -16.81 -9.98 18.70
CA VAL A 677 -16.40 -10.56 17.41
C VAL A 677 -15.80 -9.46 16.53
N GLU A 678 -14.54 -9.64 16.10
CA GLU A 678 -13.83 -8.75 15.15
C GLU A 678 -14.61 -8.62 13.83
N VAL A 679 -14.66 -7.40 13.28
CA VAL A 679 -15.32 -7.08 12.02
C VAL A 679 -14.34 -6.38 11.10
N ASN A 680 -14.36 -6.74 9.82
CA ASN A 680 -13.54 -6.08 8.81
C ASN A 680 -14.04 -4.65 8.57
N ALA A 681 -13.26 -3.66 9.00
CA ALA A 681 -13.54 -2.23 8.81
C ALA A 681 -13.69 -1.81 7.34
N ASN A 682 -13.10 -2.58 6.42
CA ASN A 682 -13.13 -2.32 4.97
C ASN A 682 -14.27 -3.06 4.25
N ASP A 683 -15.15 -3.76 4.97
CA ASP A 683 -16.31 -4.47 4.45
C ASP A 683 -17.61 -3.73 4.81
N PRO A 684 -18.20 -2.95 3.87
CA PRO A 684 -19.41 -2.19 4.14
C PRO A 684 -20.59 -3.06 4.59
N ASP A 685 -20.73 -4.28 4.06
CA ASP A 685 -21.84 -5.17 4.43
C ASP A 685 -21.69 -5.63 5.89
N ALA A 686 -20.46 -5.89 6.33
CA ALA A 686 -20.17 -6.26 7.70
C ALA A 686 -20.37 -5.08 8.67
N ILE A 687 -19.98 -3.87 8.25
CA ILE A 687 -20.10 -2.64 9.04
C ILE A 687 -21.56 -2.21 9.20
N HIS A 688 -22.33 -2.14 8.11
CA HIS A 688 -23.73 -1.69 8.13
C HIS A 688 -24.72 -2.78 8.56
N GLY A 689 -24.31 -4.05 8.53
CA GLY A 689 -25.09 -5.19 8.99
C GLY A 689 -24.79 -5.57 10.45
N PRO A 690 -24.08 -6.69 10.70
CA PRO A 690 -23.91 -7.25 12.05
C PRO A 690 -23.21 -6.31 13.03
N PHE A 691 -22.26 -5.49 12.58
CA PHE A 691 -21.57 -4.54 13.46
C PHE A 691 -22.51 -3.43 13.94
N ALA A 692 -23.09 -2.66 13.01
CA ALA A 692 -24.07 -1.61 13.33
C ALA A 692 -25.19 -2.14 14.23
N ASP A 693 -25.77 -3.29 13.86
CA ASP A 693 -26.88 -3.89 14.61
C ASP A 693 -26.53 -4.26 16.05
N SER A 694 -25.29 -4.70 16.29
CA SER A 694 -24.83 -5.05 17.63
C SER A 694 -24.69 -3.83 18.55
N TRP A 695 -24.47 -2.64 17.99
CA TRP A 695 -24.28 -1.39 18.73
C TRP A 695 -25.53 -0.51 18.81
N ARG A 696 -26.66 -0.96 18.27
CA ARG A 696 -27.94 -0.23 18.34
C ARG A 696 -28.42 -0.08 19.79
N VAL A 697 -28.84 1.13 20.13
CA VAL A 697 -29.45 1.48 21.40
C VAL A 697 -30.86 0.88 21.49
N THR A 698 -31.21 0.43 22.70
CA THR A 698 -32.55 -0.11 23.01
C THR A 698 -33.36 0.92 23.80
N ASP A 699 -34.68 0.79 23.83
CA ASP A 699 -35.54 1.65 24.65
C ASP A 699 -35.11 1.67 26.13
N GLN A 700 -34.54 0.56 26.64
CA GLN A 700 -34.07 0.47 28.02
C GLN A 700 -32.70 1.15 28.25
N THR A 701 -31.86 1.24 27.22
CA THR A 701 -30.50 1.77 27.32
C THR A 701 -30.36 3.19 26.78
N SER A 702 -31.41 3.72 26.14
CA SER A 702 -31.37 5.04 25.51
C SER A 702 -31.14 6.18 26.50
N LEU A 703 -30.30 7.11 26.07
CA LEU A 703 -30.08 8.40 26.72
C LEU A 703 -30.90 9.53 26.09
N PHE A 704 -31.58 9.30 24.98
CA PHE A 704 -32.31 10.33 24.28
C PHE A 704 -33.67 10.62 24.92
N ASP A 705 -34.18 11.83 24.65
CA ASP A 705 -35.55 12.21 25.00
C ASP A 705 -36.47 12.00 23.79
N TYR A 706 -37.62 11.38 24.02
CA TYR A 706 -38.59 11.05 22.97
C TYR A 706 -39.86 11.88 23.11
N GLY A 707 -40.39 12.33 21.98
CA GLY A 707 -41.72 12.92 21.90
C GLY A 707 -42.83 11.88 22.11
N PRO A 708 -44.10 12.34 22.20
CA PRO A 708 -45.23 11.43 22.36
C PRO A 708 -45.33 10.41 21.21
N GLY A 709 -45.16 9.13 21.54
CA GLY A 709 -45.23 8.02 20.58
C GLY A 709 -43.94 7.70 19.84
N GLU A 710 -42.85 8.42 20.13
CA GLU A 710 -41.52 8.13 19.60
C GLU A 710 -40.76 7.13 20.48
N SER A 711 -39.84 6.38 19.88
CA SER A 711 -38.95 5.40 20.53
C SER A 711 -37.69 5.21 19.69
N THR A 712 -36.78 4.31 20.07
CA THR A 712 -35.62 3.98 19.21
C THR A 712 -36.06 3.48 17.83
N ALA A 713 -37.22 2.83 17.74
CA ALA A 713 -37.81 2.34 16.49
C ALA A 713 -38.21 3.46 15.53
N THR A 714 -38.45 4.69 16.02
CA THR A 714 -38.78 5.85 15.18
C THR A 714 -37.60 6.28 14.31
N TYR A 715 -36.38 6.08 14.81
CA TYR A 715 -35.15 6.54 14.17
C TYR A 715 -34.33 5.41 13.55
N THR A 716 -34.79 4.15 13.68
CA THR A 716 -34.09 2.99 13.16
C THR A 716 -34.61 2.62 11.77
N ASP A 717 -33.73 2.73 10.78
CA ASP A 717 -33.91 2.10 9.48
C ASP A 717 -32.76 1.09 9.29
N ARG A 718 -33.12 -0.18 9.12
CA ARG A 718 -32.16 -1.28 8.94
C ARG A 718 -31.80 -1.52 7.49
N ASP A 719 -32.59 -0.97 6.58
CA ASP A 719 -32.34 -1.05 5.14
C ASP A 719 -31.51 0.16 4.66
N TYR A 720 -31.03 1.00 5.60
CA TYR A 720 -30.22 2.19 5.35
C TYR A 720 -28.76 2.00 5.83
N PRO A 721 -27.76 2.41 5.03
CA PRO A 721 -27.88 2.95 3.67
C PRO A 721 -28.28 1.87 2.67
N GLY A 722 -28.85 2.27 1.53
CA GLY A 722 -29.03 1.37 0.39
C GLY A 722 -27.69 1.07 -0.30
N ASP A 723 -27.65 1.05 -1.63
CA ASP A 723 -26.41 0.82 -2.38
C ASP A 723 -25.39 1.95 -2.14
N ILE A 724 -24.33 1.64 -1.40
CA ILE A 724 -23.14 2.49 -1.25
C ILE A 724 -22.25 2.25 -2.47
N GLU A 725 -22.63 2.78 -3.64
CA GLU A 725 -21.67 2.87 -4.75
C GLU A 725 -20.49 3.75 -4.31
N LYS A 726 -19.28 3.19 -4.32
CA LYS A 726 -18.05 3.93 -4.03
C LYS A 726 -17.97 5.12 -4.99
N LEU A 727 -17.93 6.33 -4.44
CA LEU A 727 -17.75 7.57 -5.20
C LEU A 727 -16.31 7.69 -5.72
N ALA A 728 -15.70 6.66 -6.30
CA ALA A 728 -14.37 6.76 -6.92
C ALA A 728 -14.46 7.39 -8.33
N THR A 729 -15.09 8.57 -8.42
CA THR A 729 -15.30 9.30 -9.67
C THR A 729 -14.25 10.41 -9.84
N ALA A 730 -14.16 10.98 -11.04
CA ALA A 730 -13.36 12.19 -11.27
C ALA A 730 -13.73 13.33 -10.28
N ASP A 731 -15.02 13.42 -9.90
CA ASP A 731 -15.51 14.41 -8.94
C ASP A 731 -14.91 14.21 -7.53
N PHE A 732 -14.71 12.95 -7.10
CA PHE A 732 -14.12 12.68 -5.79
C PHE A 732 -12.63 12.97 -5.75
N ARG A 733 -11.89 12.69 -6.84
CA ARG A 733 -10.48 13.09 -6.93
C ARG A 733 -10.32 14.62 -6.83
N GLU A 734 -11.18 15.36 -7.51
CA GLU A 734 -11.21 16.82 -7.44
C GLU A 734 -11.64 17.32 -6.05
N ALA A 735 -12.64 16.69 -5.42
CA ALA A 735 -13.05 17.02 -4.06
C ALA A 735 -11.93 16.77 -3.04
N ARG A 736 -11.23 15.63 -3.14
CA ARG A 736 -10.06 15.28 -2.32
C ARG A 736 -8.97 16.34 -2.42
N ARG A 737 -8.67 16.80 -3.64
CA ARG A 737 -7.73 17.90 -3.88
C ARG A 737 -8.16 19.19 -3.16
N ARG A 738 -9.40 19.62 -3.32
CA ARG A 738 -9.94 20.82 -2.66
C ARG A 738 -9.89 20.71 -1.13
N CYS A 739 -10.27 19.55 -0.59
CA CYS A 739 -10.24 19.25 0.84
C CYS A 739 -8.80 19.29 1.39
N HIS A 740 -7.87 18.60 0.75
CA HIS A 740 -6.45 18.63 1.10
C HIS A 740 -5.90 20.08 1.10
N GLN A 741 -6.20 20.84 0.04
CA GLN A 741 -5.81 22.25 -0.08
C GLN A 741 -6.29 23.10 1.09
N SER A 742 -7.56 22.96 1.48
CA SER A 742 -8.14 23.75 2.58
C SER A 742 -7.61 23.37 3.96
N MET A 743 -7.34 22.08 4.22
CA MET A 743 -6.98 21.61 5.57
C MET A 743 -5.48 21.62 5.88
N GLY A 744 -4.61 21.98 4.91
CA GLY A 744 -3.15 21.88 5.06
C GLY A 744 -2.62 20.43 5.01
N ARG A 745 -1.37 20.22 5.43
CA ARG A 745 -0.77 18.88 5.73
C ARG A 745 -0.67 18.60 7.24
N ALA A 746 -1.54 19.24 8.02
CA ALA A 746 -1.94 18.74 9.34
C ALA A 746 -3.03 17.68 9.22
N ALA A 747 -3.84 17.75 8.15
CA ALA A 747 -4.86 16.76 7.82
C ALA A 747 -4.26 15.39 7.59
N THR A 748 -5.00 14.38 7.99
CA THR A 748 -4.74 12.97 7.72
C THR A 748 -5.48 12.52 6.47
N THR A 749 -5.05 11.40 5.89
CA THR A 749 -5.72 10.83 4.73
C THR A 749 -7.21 10.57 4.99
N PRO A 750 -7.63 9.97 6.13
CA PRO A 750 -9.06 9.80 6.42
C PRO A 750 -9.83 11.11 6.53
N GLU A 751 -9.27 12.17 7.13
CA GLU A 751 -9.94 13.49 7.19
C GLU A 751 -10.15 14.07 5.78
N ILE A 752 -9.19 13.85 4.87
CA ILE A 752 -9.28 14.30 3.47
C ILE A 752 -10.34 13.50 2.70
N ASP A 753 -10.34 12.18 2.86
CA ASP A 753 -11.28 11.29 2.19
C ASP A 753 -12.72 11.51 2.70
N ALA A 754 -12.88 11.72 4.01
CA ALA A 754 -14.15 12.10 4.66
C ALA A 754 -14.68 13.44 4.14
N CYS A 755 -13.83 14.47 4.10
CA CYS A 755 -14.19 15.76 3.51
C CYS A 755 -14.61 15.62 2.03
N ALA A 756 -13.88 14.83 1.25
CA ALA A 756 -14.18 14.60 -0.15
C ALA A 756 -15.52 13.88 -0.33
N PHE A 757 -15.78 12.87 0.51
CA PHE A 757 -17.03 12.15 0.55
C PHE A 757 -18.19 13.11 0.85
N ASP A 758 -18.11 13.87 1.93
CA ASP A 758 -19.16 14.80 2.36
C ASP A 758 -19.42 15.89 1.31
N LEU A 759 -18.36 16.45 0.71
CA LEU A 759 -18.48 17.43 -0.36
C LEU A 759 -19.23 16.86 -1.57
N VAL A 760 -18.85 15.66 -2.03
CA VAL A 760 -19.49 15.03 -3.20
C VAL A 760 -20.90 14.55 -2.86
N ALA A 761 -21.12 13.96 -1.69
CA ALA A 761 -22.38 13.39 -1.27
C ALA A 761 -23.43 14.48 -1.03
N SER A 762 -23.06 15.57 -0.36
CA SER A 762 -23.96 16.69 -0.04
C SER A 762 -24.05 17.74 -1.14
N GLY A 763 -22.99 17.90 -1.95
CA GLY A 763 -22.85 19.02 -2.89
C GLY A 763 -22.66 20.38 -2.20
N ARG A 764 -22.25 20.40 -0.92
CA ARG A 764 -22.10 21.63 -0.14
C ARG A 764 -20.62 21.91 0.18
N ASP A 765 -20.18 23.11 -0.20
CA ASP A 765 -18.79 23.54 0.01
C ASP A 765 -18.45 23.83 1.48
N ASP A 766 -19.44 24.05 2.36
CA ASP A 766 -19.21 24.38 3.77
C ASP A 766 -18.65 23.23 4.61
N TYR A 767 -18.66 21.99 4.09
CA TYR A 767 -17.92 20.87 4.70
C TYR A 767 -16.41 21.10 4.61
N VAL A 768 -15.90 21.69 3.54
CA VAL A 768 -14.44 21.93 3.36
C VAL A 768 -13.91 22.82 4.48
N GLU A 769 -14.63 23.90 4.80
CA GLU A 769 -14.31 24.80 5.92
C GLU A 769 -14.47 24.09 7.28
N ALA A 770 -15.51 23.25 7.42
CA ALA A 770 -15.78 22.51 8.64
C ALA A 770 -14.62 21.60 9.04
N TYR A 771 -14.10 20.81 8.10
CA TYR A 771 -12.96 19.93 8.33
C TYR A 771 -11.66 20.70 8.54
N ALA A 772 -11.41 21.79 7.81
CA ALA A 772 -10.23 22.64 8.02
C ALA A 772 -10.15 23.17 9.47
N GLU A 773 -11.26 23.70 9.98
CA GLU A 773 -11.36 24.13 11.38
C GLU A 773 -11.14 22.97 12.39
N ILE A 774 -11.54 21.73 12.07
CA ILE A 774 -11.31 20.56 12.95
C ILE A 774 -9.81 20.25 13.02
N VAL A 775 -9.15 20.20 11.86
CA VAL A 775 -7.71 19.95 11.75
C VAL A 775 -6.90 21.03 12.49
N GLU A 776 -7.32 22.29 12.39
CA GLU A 776 -6.72 23.42 13.11
C GLU A 776 -6.86 23.31 14.63
N GLN A 777 -8.06 22.97 15.11
CA GLN A 777 -8.31 22.76 16.54
C GLN A 777 -7.50 21.59 17.09
N ARG A 778 -7.40 20.49 16.33
CA ARG A 778 -6.59 19.30 16.68
C ARG A 778 -5.10 19.63 16.73
N SER A 779 -4.61 20.37 15.75
CA SER A 779 -3.19 20.76 15.64
C SER A 779 -2.78 21.93 16.54
N GLY A 780 -3.74 22.67 17.11
CA GLY A 780 -3.46 23.84 17.95
C GLY A 780 -3.01 25.09 17.19
N THR A 781 -3.24 25.12 15.87
CA THR A 781 -2.89 26.23 14.97
C THR A 781 -4.19 26.89 14.49
N PRO A 782 -4.52 28.13 14.87
CA PRO A 782 -5.77 28.76 14.44
C PRO A 782 -5.75 29.12 12.95
N SER A 783 -6.85 28.88 12.21
CA SER A 783 -7.12 29.58 10.95
C SER A 783 -7.07 31.07 11.22
N VAL A 784 -6.39 31.79 10.33
CA VAL A 784 -6.63 33.21 10.24
C VAL A 784 -7.91 33.39 9.43
N SER A 785 -8.99 33.83 10.10
CA SER A 785 -10.19 34.28 9.42
C SER A 785 -9.84 35.36 8.39
N GLU A 786 -10.35 35.20 7.19
CA GLU A 786 -10.21 36.13 6.07
C GLU A 786 -10.96 37.46 6.36
N GLU A 787 -10.34 38.35 7.14
CA GLU A 787 -10.63 39.79 7.06
C GLU A 787 -9.36 40.45 6.53
N ALA A 788 -9.34 40.76 5.22
CA ALA A 788 -8.17 41.24 4.49
C ALA A 788 -7.44 42.38 5.25
N PRO A 789 -6.28 42.12 5.88
CA PRO A 789 -5.41 43.17 6.37
C PRO A 789 -4.63 43.71 5.18
N PRO A 790 -4.35 45.03 5.12
CA PRO A 790 -3.52 45.57 4.06
C PRO A 790 -2.10 45.01 4.22
N ASP A 791 -1.57 44.43 3.13
CA ASP A 791 -0.20 43.93 2.96
C ASP A 791 0.22 42.68 3.78
N ARG A 792 -0.55 41.59 3.72
CA ARG A 792 0.04 40.23 3.86
C ARG A 792 0.72 39.82 2.55
N PRO A 793 1.93 39.20 2.58
CA PRO A 793 2.50 38.58 1.39
C PRO A 793 1.53 37.51 0.88
N THR A 794 1.13 37.65 -0.37
CA THR A 794 0.10 36.83 -1.03
C THR A 794 0.75 35.53 -1.50
N THR A 795 0.59 34.42 -0.77
CA THR A 795 0.91 33.06 -1.28
C THR A 795 -0.37 32.34 -1.67
N THR A 796 -1.15 32.96 -2.53
CA THR A 796 -2.14 32.29 -3.38
C THR A 796 -2.16 33.06 -4.68
N ARG A 797 -1.29 32.68 -5.59
CA ARG A 797 -1.53 32.92 -7.01
C ARG A 797 -1.47 31.56 -7.66
N SER A 798 -2.65 30.96 -7.88
CA SER A 798 -2.83 30.01 -8.97
C SER A 798 -2.30 30.70 -10.22
N GLY A 799 -1.14 30.26 -10.69
CA GLY A 799 -0.53 30.70 -11.94
C GLY A 799 -1.28 30.09 -13.12
N GLY A 800 -2.56 30.42 -13.26
CA GLY A 800 -3.25 30.27 -14.54
C GLY A 800 -2.86 31.44 -15.44
N ALA A 801 -1.76 31.32 -16.17
CA ALA A 801 -1.50 32.11 -17.36
C ALA A 801 -0.25 31.55 -18.05
N ASP A 802 -0.47 31.06 -19.27
CA ASP A 802 0.49 30.87 -20.36
C ASP A 802 1.97 31.10 -19.97
N PRO A 803 2.78 30.03 -19.82
CA PRO A 803 4.19 30.14 -19.42
C PRO A 803 4.94 31.13 -20.32
N THR A 804 5.31 32.29 -19.75
CA THR A 804 6.20 33.23 -20.41
C THR A 804 7.62 32.95 -19.97
N THR A 805 8.49 32.71 -20.93
CA THR A 805 9.93 32.51 -20.74
C THR A 805 10.55 33.54 -19.79
N GLY A 806 11.36 33.09 -18.83
CA GLY A 806 12.06 33.96 -17.87
C GLY A 806 11.29 34.32 -16.60
N ARG A 807 10.10 33.74 -16.35
CA ARG A 807 9.31 33.98 -15.13
C ARG A 807 8.79 32.67 -14.53
N PRO A 808 8.84 32.49 -13.20
CA PRO A 808 8.30 31.31 -12.56
C PRO A 808 6.77 31.29 -12.71
N VAL A 809 6.25 30.09 -12.97
CA VAL A 809 4.81 29.81 -13.06
C VAL A 809 4.17 29.95 -11.69
N ILE A 810 4.87 29.49 -10.63
CA ILE A 810 4.52 29.77 -9.24
C ILE A 810 5.78 30.11 -8.42
N ARG A 811 5.61 30.94 -7.38
CA ARG A 811 6.61 31.14 -6.33
C ARG A 811 6.01 30.77 -4.98
N LEU A 812 6.66 29.85 -4.26
CA LEU A 812 6.33 29.51 -2.89
C LEU A 812 7.22 30.33 -1.95
N ALA A 813 6.76 31.53 -1.62
CA ALA A 813 7.53 32.50 -0.84
C ALA A 813 6.84 32.83 0.49
N GLY A 814 7.41 32.39 1.62
CA GLY A 814 6.79 32.55 2.93
C GLY A 814 7.76 32.23 4.07
N LYS A 815 7.28 32.26 5.32
CA LYS A 815 8.09 31.79 6.45
C LYS A 815 7.70 30.36 6.80
N LEU A 816 8.63 29.42 6.73
CA LEU A 816 8.42 28.04 7.16
C LEU A 816 8.80 27.82 8.62
N ALA A 817 7.97 27.13 9.39
CA ALA A 817 8.28 26.69 10.75
C ALA A 817 8.97 25.32 10.76
N PRO A 818 9.99 25.11 11.61
CA PRO A 818 10.63 23.80 11.77
C PRO A 818 9.64 22.70 12.20
N ILE A 819 9.81 21.47 11.71
CA ILE A 819 9.01 20.30 12.07
C ILE A 819 8.96 19.99 13.58
N SER A 820 9.95 20.50 14.32
CA SER A 820 10.07 20.38 15.77
C SER A 820 9.21 21.36 16.57
N ASP A 821 8.65 22.40 15.95
CA ASP A 821 7.83 23.42 16.62
C ASP A 821 6.34 23.01 16.61
N PRO A 822 5.77 22.58 17.75
CA PRO A 822 4.37 22.19 17.83
C PRO A 822 3.41 23.40 17.84
N SER A 823 3.91 24.64 17.81
CA SER A 823 3.07 25.85 17.84
C SER A 823 3.78 27.00 17.10
N PRO A 824 3.76 27.00 15.76
CA PRO A 824 4.49 27.96 14.95
C PRO A 824 4.04 29.41 15.19
N PRO A 825 4.94 30.40 15.04
CA PRO A 825 4.55 31.80 15.00
C PRO A 825 3.41 32.07 14.01
N ALA A 826 2.48 32.97 14.35
CA ALA A 826 1.31 33.30 13.51
C ALA A 826 1.64 33.92 12.13
N ASP A 827 2.91 34.22 11.87
CA ASP A 827 3.43 34.72 10.60
C ASP A 827 4.27 33.68 9.84
N SER A 828 4.15 32.40 10.21
CA SER A 828 4.83 31.27 9.58
C SER A 828 3.92 30.06 9.38
N GLU A 829 4.20 29.31 8.33
CA GLU A 829 3.47 28.13 7.89
C GLU A 829 4.31 26.87 8.11
N PRO A 830 3.73 25.70 8.43
CA PRO A 830 4.48 24.46 8.51
C PRO A 830 4.94 23.95 7.13
N VAL A 831 4.19 24.27 6.07
CA VAL A 831 4.45 23.88 4.67
C VAL A 831 3.96 25.00 3.75
N LEU A 832 4.68 25.31 2.68
CA LEU A 832 4.16 26.17 1.59
C LEU A 832 3.73 25.29 0.42
N ARG A 833 2.55 25.56 -0.15
CA ARG A 833 1.96 24.87 -1.31
C ARG A 833 1.82 25.78 -2.52
N GLY A 834 1.80 25.19 -3.71
CA GLY A 834 1.16 25.77 -4.88
C GLY A 834 0.93 24.77 -6.00
N ASP A 835 -0.21 24.93 -6.69
CA ASP A 835 -0.56 24.12 -7.85
C ASP A 835 0.09 24.67 -9.12
N VAL A 836 0.57 23.77 -9.95
CA VAL A 836 1.10 24.06 -11.27
C VAL A 836 0.45 23.14 -12.31
N ASN A 837 -0.10 23.72 -13.37
CA ASN A 837 -0.59 22.95 -14.51
C ASN A 837 0.56 22.70 -15.46
N VAL A 838 0.80 21.43 -15.77
CA VAL A 838 1.94 20.99 -16.56
C VAL A 838 1.44 20.18 -17.75
N PRO A 839 1.83 20.53 -18.99
CA PRO A 839 1.57 19.70 -20.15
C PRO A 839 2.22 18.31 -20.02
N ALA A 840 1.68 17.33 -20.74
CA ALA A 840 2.34 16.03 -20.91
C ALA A 840 3.67 16.22 -21.65
N GLY A 841 4.72 15.51 -21.23
CA GLY A 841 6.07 15.63 -21.77
C GLY A 841 6.83 16.92 -21.39
N SER A 842 6.44 17.63 -20.33
CA SER A 842 7.09 18.87 -19.89
C SER A 842 8.08 18.63 -18.75
N VAL A 843 8.86 19.66 -18.39
CA VAL A 843 9.75 19.64 -17.21
C VAL A 843 9.29 20.70 -16.19
N ILE A 844 9.18 20.29 -14.92
CA ILE A 844 9.12 21.21 -13.77
C ILE A 844 10.55 21.50 -13.33
N SER A 845 10.92 22.78 -13.25
CA SER A 845 12.19 23.24 -12.67
C SER A 845 11.94 23.97 -11.36
N LEU A 846 12.69 23.59 -10.33
CA LEU A 846 12.62 24.12 -8.97
C LEU A 846 13.93 24.82 -8.64
N ILE A 847 13.84 26.08 -8.21
CA ILE A 847 15.02 26.91 -7.91
C ILE A 847 14.78 27.67 -6.62
N MET A 848 15.70 27.55 -5.65
CA MET A 848 15.71 28.31 -4.40
C MET A 848 17.12 28.57 -3.88
N GLU A 849 17.31 29.61 -3.07
CA GLU A 849 18.56 29.80 -2.32
C GLU A 849 18.56 28.97 -1.03
N CYS A 850 19.48 28.02 -0.90
CA CYS A 850 19.58 27.17 0.29
C CYS A 850 20.26 27.87 1.47
N PRO A 851 19.59 28.04 2.62
CA PRO A 851 20.21 28.53 3.85
C PRO A 851 21.14 27.47 4.45
N ALA A 852 22.28 27.90 5.00
CA ALA A 852 23.24 26.99 5.62
C ALA A 852 22.63 26.20 6.80
N GLY A 853 22.81 24.87 6.81
CA GLY A 853 22.38 23.96 7.88
C GLY A 853 20.87 23.86 8.04
N VAL A 854 20.13 23.88 6.92
CA VAL A 854 18.68 23.70 6.87
C VAL A 854 18.36 22.60 5.88
N ASP A 855 17.52 21.67 6.32
CA ASP A 855 16.99 20.59 5.49
C ASP A 855 15.57 20.95 5.08
N TYR A 856 15.34 21.15 3.79
CA TYR A 856 13.99 21.32 3.23
C TYR A 856 13.58 20.06 2.48
N GLY A 857 12.38 19.58 2.78
CA GLY A 857 11.72 18.54 2.00
C GLY A 857 10.76 19.18 1.01
N ILE A 858 10.85 18.82 -0.26
CA ILE A 858 9.89 19.24 -1.28
C ILE A 858 9.14 18.03 -1.79
N THR A 859 7.82 18.11 -1.86
CA THR A 859 6.97 17.06 -2.45
C THR A 859 6.27 17.61 -3.68
N ILE A 860 6.29 16.86 -4.79
CA ILE A 860 5.47 17.11 -5.97
C ILE A 860 4.45 15.98 -6.07
N GLU A 861 3.15 16.28 -6.02
CA GLU A 861 2.07 15.28 -6.09
C GLU A 861 1.29 15.43 -7.39
N GLY A 862 1.16 14.35 -8.15
CA GLY A 862 0.45 14.30 -9.43
C GLY A 862 -1.03 13.89 -9.30
N PRO A 863 -1.83 14.09 -10.36
CA PRO A 863 -3.28 13.84 -10.36
C PRO A 863 -3.67 12.35 -10.25
N ALA A 864 -2.73 11.44 -10.55
CA ALA A 864 -2.87 10.00 -10.38
C ALA A 864 -2.39 9.49 -9.01
N GLY A 865 -1.95 10.38 -8.12
CA GLY A 865 -1.42 10.02 -6.79
C GLY A 865 0.08 9.65 -6.77
N GLY A 866 0.77 9.70 -7.91
CA GLY A 866 2.24 9.65 -7.98
C GLY A 866 2.85 10.83 -7.22
N SER A 867 3.96 10.59 -6.51
CA SER A 867 4.57 11.62 -5.66
C SER A 867 6.09 11.58 -5.72
N ALA A 868 6.70 12.71 -6.07
CA ALA A 868 8.13 12.89 -6.05
C ALA A 868 8.59 13.63 -4.78
N LEU A 869 9.55 13.06 -4.04
CA LEU A 869 10.17 13.73 -2.89
C LEU A 869 11.60 14.15 -3.23
N LEU A 870 11.87 15.46 -3.08
CA LEU A 870 13.11 16.13 -3.44
C LEU A 870 13.75 16.75 -2.19
N SER A 871 15.08 16.69 -2.12
CA SER A 871 15.89 17.38 -1.10
C SER A 871 16.80 18.39 -1.80
N LEU A 872 16.46 19.69 -1.76
CA LEU A 872 17.28 20.75 -2.36
C LEU A 872 18.41 21.24 -1.44
N CYS A 873 18.13 21.23 -0.14
CA CYS A 873 19.02 21.77 0.88
C CYS A 873 19.38 20.69 1.91
N GLY A 874 20.64 20.66 2.33
CA GLY A 874 21.12 19.79 3.43
C GLY A 874 22.50 19.18 3.22
N ASP A 875 23.15 18.75 4.31
CA ASP A 875 24.43 18.01 4.30
C ASP A 875 24.28 16.56 3.77
N SER A 876 23.04 16.13 3.53
CA SER A 876 22.67 14.81 3.02
C SER A 876 22.57 14.71 1.50
N VAL A 877 22.70 15.84 0.78
CA VAL A 877 22.86 15.90 -0.67
C VAL A 877 24.32 15.50 -0.99
N PRO A 878 24.58 14.57 -1.93
CA PRO A 878 25.94 14.11 -2.19
C PRO A 878 26.83 15.28 -2.63
N LEU A 879 27.71 15.74 -1.74
CA LEU A 879 28.88 16.51 -2.16
C LEU A 879 29.87 15.52 -2.77
N LEU A 880 29.75 15.30 -4.09
CA LEU A 880 30.92 14.93 -4.87
C LEU A 880 31.84 16.19 -4.91
N ASP A 881 33.14 15.98 -4.93
CA ASP A 881 34.18 17.02 -4.71
C ASP A 881 34.80 17.47 -6.05
N ASP A 882 34.00 17.58 -7.10
CA ASP A 882 34.42 18.06 -8.40
C ASP A 882 33.36 18.96 -9.03
N ASN A 883 33.77 19.70 -10.06
CA ASN A 883 32.97 20.69 -10.81
C ASN A 883 31.68 20.11 -11.45
N ASP A 884 31.38 18.83 -11.23
CA ASP A 884 30.21 18.07 -11.70
C ASP A 884 29.14 17.90 -10.60
N SER A 885 29.17 18.76 -9.57
CA SER A 885 28.28 18.66 -8.40
C SER A 885 26.99 19.45 -8.57
N PRO A 886 25.83 18.93 -8.10
CA PRO A 886 24.60 19.70 -8.07
C PRO A 886 24.76 20.88 -7.12
N HIS A 887 24.41 22.09 -7.59
CA HIS A 887 24.30 23.23 -6.69
C HIS A 887 23.11 23.01 -5.74
N SER A 888 23.36 23.15 -4.43
CA SER A 888 22.29 23.14 -3.42
C SER A 888 21.27 24.22 -3.76
N GLY A 889 20.01 23.83 -3.99
CA GLY A 889 18.92 24.76 -4.30
C GLY A 889 18.20 24.54 -5.63
N GLU A 890 18.63 23.59 -6.47
CA GLU A 890 18.04 23.36 -7.81
C GLU A 890 17.62 21.90 -8.03
N ALA A 891 16.45 21.67 -8.65
CA ALA A 891 16.00 20.35 -9.11
C ALA A 891 15.14 20.44 -10.38
N TYR A 892 15.13 19.36 -11.15
CA TYR A 892 14.37 19.21 -12.38
C TYR A 892 13.58 17.91 -12.32
N VAL A 893 12.35 17.95 -12.80
CA VAL A 893 11.38 16.85 -12.74
C VAL A 893 10.70 16.71 -14.10
N TRP A 894 10.86 15.55 -14.73
CA TRP A 894 10.15 15.19 -15.96
C TRP A 894 8.68 14.85 -15.66
N ILE A 895 7.77 15.36 -16.49
CA ILE A 895 6.32 15.17 -16.38
C ILE A 895 5.82 14.44 -17.63
N PRO A 896 5.55 13.14 -17.54
CA PRO A 896 5.08 12.33 -18.67
C PRO A 896 3.59 12.56 -18.92
N ASP A 897 2.76 12.45 -17.86
CA ASP A 897 1.33 12.69 -17.93
C ASP A 897 0.97 14.14 -17.59
N GLY A 898 0.31 14.83 -18.51
CA GLY A 898 -0.12 16.21 -18.29
C GLY A 898 -1.20 16.31 -17.21
N GLY A 899 -1.19 17.38 -16.42
CA GLY A 899 -2.18 17.57 -15.37
C GLY A 899 -1.83 18.67 -14.39
N THR A 900 -2.58 18.71 -13.28
CA THR A 900 -2.32 19.63 -12.17
C THR A 900 -1.44 18.94 -11.13
N TYR A 901 -0.26 19.49 -10.88
CA TYR A 901 0.70 19.02 -9.89
C TYR A 901 0.71 19.97 -8.69
N GLU A 902 0.66 19.43 -7.46
CA GLU A 902 0.86 20.21 -6.25
C GLU A 902 2.34 20.18 -5.87
N VAL A 903 2.99 21.35 -5.80
CA VAL A 903 4.35 21.50 -5.27
C VAL A 903 4.26 21.99 -3.84
N SER A 904 4.94 21.31 -2.91
CA SER A 904 5.00 21.68 -1.50
C SER A 904 6.42 21.70 -0.95
N ILE A 905 6.70 22.53 0.06
CA ILE A 905 8.00 22.65 0.74
C ILE A 905 7.85 22.73 2.27
N GLU A 906 8.64 21.94 3.01
CA GLU A 906 8.61 21.76 4.48
C GLU A 906 9.99 22.00 5.12
N ASP A 907 10.09 22.64 6.29
CA ASP A 907 11.36 22.76 7.07
C ASP A 907 11.52 21.56 8.01
N LEU A 908 12.48 20.68 7.72
CA LEU A 908 12.72 19.44 8.46
C LEU A 908 13.62 19.61 9.72
N SER A 909 13.90 20.85 10.15
CA SER A 909 14.84 21.15 11.25
C SER A 909 14.35 20.74 12.67
N VAL A 910 15.24 20.12 13.46
CA VAL A 910 15.05 19.93 14.92
C VAL A 910 15.34 21.14 15.79
N VAL A 911 16.00 22.17 15.24
CA VAL A 911 16.26 23.43 15.95
C VAL A 911 16.13 24.60 15.01
N GLY A 912 15.34 25.60 15.39
CA GLY A 912 15.18 26.79 14.56
C GLY A 912 14.07 27.71 15.03
N ARG A 913 14.03 28.88 14.42
CA ARG A 913 12.84 29.73 14.36
C ARG A 913 12.32 29.67 12.94
N ALA A 914 11.07 30.07 12.72
CA ALA A 914 10.54 30.17 11.39
C ALA A 914 11.48 30.96 10.44
N ARG A 915 11.68 30.44 9.23
CA ARG A 915 12.66 30.95 8.26
C ARG A 915 11.97 31.36 6.97
N ALA A 916 12.40 32.47 6.39
CA ALA A 916 11.92 32.85 5.07
C ALA A 916 12.44 31.86 4.01
N VAL A 917 11.56 31.52 3.08
CA VAL A 917 11.78 30.64 1.94
C VAL A 917 11.21 31.35 0.71
N ASP A 918 11.87 31.17 -0.43
CA ASP A 918 11.39 31.58 -1.76
C ASP A 918 11.79 30.48 -2.76
N LEU A 919 10.86 29.57 -3.05
CA LEU A 919 11.01 28.52 -4.05
C LEU A 919 10.32 28.97 -5.34
N ALA A 920 11.10 29.14 -6.40
CA ALA A 920 10.59 29.44 -7.72
C ALA A 920 10.37 28.15 -8.51
N VAL A 921 9.19 28.01 -9.12
CA VAL A 921 8.81 26.86 -9.93
C VAL A 921 8.56 27.33 -11.36
N TYR A 922 9.22 26.70 -12.30
CA TYR A 922 9.11 26.96 -13.73
C TYR A 922 8.57 25.71 -14.44
N VAL A 923 7.84 25.91 -15.54
CA VAL A 923 7.34 24.83 -16.40
C VAL A 923 7.76 25.14 -17.81
N ASP A 924 8.33 24.15 -18.48
CA ASP A 924 8.56 24.21 -19.92
C ASP A 924 7.24 24.01 -20.69
N ALA A 925 6.89 25.02 -21.48
CA ALA A 925 5.63 25.16 -22.20
C ALA A 925 5.60 24.45 -23.55
N ASP A 926 6.77 24.25 -24.14
CA ASP A 926 6.95 23.80 -25.51
C ASP A 926 7.68 22.45 -25.48
N PRO A 927 6.99 21.36 -25.08
CA PRO A 927 7.57 20.04 -24.88
C PRO A 927 7.94 19.33 -26.19
N GLN A 928 8.24 20.08 -27.27
CA GLN A 928 8.82 19.51 -28.48
C GLN A 928 10.24 19.07 -28.12
N ALA A 929 10.37 17.93 -27.45
CA ALA A 929 11.65 17.26 -27.33
C ALA A 929 12.10 16.99 -28.76
N ASP A 930 13.07 17.77 -29.23
CA ASP A 930 13.56 17.64 -30.59
C ASP A 930 14.06 16.19 -30.76
N GLU A 931 13.68 15.50 -31.83
CA GLU A 931 14.37 14.26 -32.20
C GLU A 931 15.79 14.61 -32.61
N MET A 932 16.80 13.91 -32.08
CA MET A 932 18.18 14.23 -32.37
C MET A 932 18.54 13.96 -33.83
N ALA A 933 18.44 15.00 -34.65
CA ALA A 933 19.10 15.12 -35.93
C ALA A 933 20.62 15.29 -35.75
N ALA A 934 21.37 15.31 -36.86
CA ALA A 934 22.85 15.43 -36.86
C ALA A 934 23.43 16.77 -36.35
N SER A 935 22.61 17.60 -35.70
CA SER A 935 22.98 18.74 -34.85
C SER A 935 21.71 19.25 -34.15
N TRP A 936 21.74 19.45 -32.83
CA TRP A 936 20.68 20.10 -32.05
C TRP A 936 21.12 21.49 -31.60
N ARG A 937 20.27 22.51 -31.72
CA ARG A 937 20.64 23.90 -31.42
C ARG A 937 19.45 24.69 -30.92
N GLY A 938 19.68 25.57 -29.96
CA GLY A 938 18.66 26.44 -29.40
C GLY A 938 19.26 27.70 -28.82
N ASP A 939 18.39 28.60 -28.37
CA ASP A 939 18.75 29.84 -27.70
C ASP A 939 17.83 30.02 -26.50
N LEU A 940 18.42 30.04 -25.31
CA LEU A 940 17.70 30.23 -24.05
C LEU A 940 17.80 31.70 -23.65
N SER A 941 16.69 32.29 -23.28
CA SER A 941 16.51 33.74 -23.08
C SER A 941 16.67 34.21 -21.64
N GLY A 942 16.76 33.29 -20.67
CA GLY A 942 17.04 33.60 -19.27
C GLY A 942 16.63 32.47 -18.31
N LEU A 943 16.73 32.74 -17.00
CA LEU A 943 16.38 31.80 -15.92
C LEU A 943 15.02 31.12 -16.10
N GLY A 944 15.01 29.79 -15.99
CA GLY A 944 13.82 28.96 -16.14
C GLY A 944 13.38 28.73 -17.59
N ASP A 945 14.18 29.19 -18.56
CA ASP A 945 14.11 28.72 -19.95
C ASP A 945 14.86 27.39 -20.05
N VAL A 946 14.18 26.40 -20.63
CA VAL A 946 14.65 25.03 -20.72
C VAL A 946 14.49 24.59 -22.18
N ALA A 947 15.47 23.85 -22.68
CA ALA A 947 15.32 23.12 -23.93
C ALA A 947 15.52 21.64 -23.64
N THR A 948 14.63 20.81 -24.15
CA THR A 948 14.66 19.36 -23.97
C THR A 948 14.98 18.65 -25.29
N LEU A 949 15.80 17.61 -25.22
CA LEU A 949 16.11 16.72 -26.33
C LEU A 949 15.80 15.29 -25.87
N LEU A 950 14.87 14.62 -26.55
CA LEU A 950 14.64 13.21 -26.31
C LEU A 950 15.71 12.42 -27.08
N ILE A 951 16.45 11.61 -26.35
CA ILE A 951 17.42 10.65 -26.87
C ILE A 951 16.78 9.29 -26.66
N GLU A 952 16.17 8.77 -27.71
CA GLU A 952 15.57 7.44 -27.69
C GLU A 952 16.65 6.40 -27.39
N GLY A 953 16.35 5.49 -26.46
CA GLY A 953 17.21 4.35 -26.17
C GLY A 953 17.24 3.35 -27.32
N GLY A 954 18.42 2.88 -27.70
CA GLY A 954 18.57 1.69 -28.54
C GLY A 954 18.67 0.41 -27.69
N THR A 955 18.71 -0.76 -28.33
CA THR A 955 18.76 -2.08 -27.66
C THR A 955 19.97 -2.32 -26.75
N ASP A 956 21.04 -1.55 -26.93
CA ASP A 956 22.30 -1.69 -26.20
C ASP A 956 22.59 -0.41 -25.38
N PHE A 957 23.43 -0.54 -24.35
CA PHE A 957 23.91 0.61 -23.58
C PHE A 957 24.78 1.50 -24.48
N GLU A 958 24.22 2.61 -24.95
CA GLU A 958 24.92 3.55 -25.82
C GLU A 958 25.31 4.80 -25.03
N THR A 959 26.56 5.22 -25.18
CA THR A 959 27.01 6.53 -24.69
C THR A 959 26.92 7.52 -25.85
N VAL A 960 25.85 8.30 -25.88
CA VAL A 960 25.72 9.39 -26.86
C VAL A 960 26.65 10.52 -26.43
N THR A 961 27.66 10.78 -27.26
CA THR A 961 28.60 11.88 -27.02
C THR A 961 28.23 13.08 -27.87
N LEU A 962 27.95 14.20 -27.21
CA LEU A 962 27.56 15.45 -27.83
C LEU A 962 28.70 16.46 -27.71
N GLU A 963 29.20 16.99 -28.83
CA GLU A 963 30.12 18.13 -28.80
C GLU A 963 29.34 19.43 -28.59
N SER A 964 29.66 20.17 -27.53
CA SER A 964 28.95 21.37 -27.12
C SER A 964 29.68 22.65 -27.54
N THR A 965 28.95 23.56 -28.17
CA THR A 965 29.28 24.99 -28.16
C THR A 965 28.16 25.72 -27.42
N SER A 966 28.15 25.59 -26.10
CA SER A 966 27.23 26.31 -25.22
C SER A 966 27.88 27.59 -24.70
N ALA A 967 27.06 28.64 -24.52
CA ALA A 967 27.49 29.80 -23.74
C ALA A 967 27.81 29.36 -22.30
N ALA A 968 28.81 30.00 -21.67
CA ALA A 968 29.27 29.68 -20.31
C ALA A 968 28.20 29.80 -19.19
N ASN A 969 26.97 30.23 -19.54
CA ASN A 969 25.89 30.51 -18.62
C ASN A 969 24.77 29.44 -18.69
N LEU A 970 24.98 28.35 -19.43
CA LEU A 970 24.04 27.23 -19.55
C LEU A 970 24.54 26.02 -18.72
N CYS A 971 23.61 25.16 -18.31
CA CYS A 971 23.89 23.84 -17.75
C CYS A 971 23.13 22.79 -18.54
N VAL A 972 23.61 21.55 -18.43
CA VAL A 972 22.98 20.40 -19.07
C VAL A 972 22.75 19.32 -18.03
N SER A 973 21.56 18.75 -18.03
CA SER A 973 21.20 17.60 -17.21
C SER A 973 20.76 16.48 -18.13
N VAL A 974 21.03 15.24 -17.75
CA VAL A 974 20.50 14.07 -18.46
C VAL A 974 19.50 13.41 -17.54
N ILE A 975 18.21 13.53 -17.85
CA ILE A 975 17.13 12.81 -17.16
C ILE A 975 17.02 11.45 -17.83
N GLN A 976 17.06 10.35 -17.07
CA GLN A 976 16.61 9.07 -17.61
C GLN A 976 15.09 8.99 -17.43
N VAL A 977 14.37 8.72 -18.50
CA VAL A 977 12.91 8.53 -18.51
C VAL A 977 12.64 7.05 -18.28
N VAL A 978 11.97 6.75 -17.16
CA VAL A 978 11.59 5.39 -16.78
C VAL A 978 10.12 5.42 -16.39
N ASP A 979 9.28 4.67 -17.12
CA ASP A 979 7.89 4.32 -16.77
C ASP A 979 7.01 5.44 -16.20
N ASP A 980 6.91 6.57 -16.90
CA ASP A 980 5.96 7.65 -16.58
C ASP A 980 5.97 8.20 -15.12
N GLU A 981 7.06 8.08 -14.36
CA GLU A 981 7.26 8.80 -13.08
C GLU A 981 8.38 9.86 -13.15
N VAL A 982 8.39 10.71 -12.12
CA VAL A 982 9.27 11.86 -11.96
C VAL A 982 10.70 11.43 -11.68
N ALA A 983 11.61 11.60 -12.65
CA ALA A 983 13.05 11.42 -12.47
C ALA A 983 13.78 12.74 -12.12
N VAL A 984 14.81 12.66 -11.26
CA VAL A 984 15.56 13.81 -10.73
C VAL A 984 17.05 13.65 -11.05
N PRO A 985 17.57 14.28 -12.11
CA PRO A 985 18.97 14.15 -12.47
C PRO A 985 19.86 15.17 -11.75
N ILE A 986 21.15 14.86 -11.68
CA ILE A 986 22.20 15.77 -11.21
C ILE A 986 22.64 16.64 -12.41
N PRO A 987 22.42 17.98 -12.40
CA PRO A 987 22.87 18.86 -13.46
C PRO A 987 24.41 18.97 -13.52
N THR A 988 24.99 18.92 -14.72
CA THR A 988 26.40 19.23 -14.97
C THR A 988 26.55 20.66 -15.49
N CYS A 989 27.44 21.44 -14.88
CA CYS A 989 27.60 22.87 -15.14
C CYS A 989 29.09 23.22 -15.30
N ASP A 990 29.41 24.20 -16.16
CA ASP A 990 30.78 24.71 -16.35
C ASP A 990 31.85 23.62 -16.62
N SER A 991 31.52 22.63 -17.45
CA SER A 991 32.56 21.75 -17.98
C SER A 991 33.43 22.54 -19.00
N PRO A 992 34.76 22.59 -18.83
CA PRO A 992 35.67 23.09 -19.85
C PRO A 992 35.83 22.09 -21.01
N ASP A 993 35.26 20.90 -20.91
CA ASP A 993 35.37 19.87 -21.94
C ASP A 993 34.36 20.12 -23.06
N ASP A 994 34.85 20.09 -24.31
CA ASP A 994 34.05 20.31 -25.52
C ASP A 994 32.92 19.26 -25.72
N THR A 995 32.72 18.32 -24.79
CA THR A 995 31.87 17.12 -24.93
C THR A 995 31.02 16.80 -23.69
N ILE A 996 29.75 16.44 -23.89
CA ILE A 996 28.83 15.86 -22.89
C ILE A 996 28.53 14.41 -23.25
N ALA A 997 28.72 13.49 -22.31
CA ALA A 997 28.37 12.08 -22.49
C ALA A 997 27.04 11.78 -21.79
N ALA A 998 26.00 11.46 -22.56
CA ALA A 998 24.75 10.93 -22.05
C ALA A 998 24.78 9.40 -22.15
N ALA A 999 24.78 8.73 -21.00
CA ALA A 999 24.64 7.29 -20.93
C ALA A 999 23.15 6.93 -21.05
N VAL A 1000 22.77 6.30 -22.15
CA VAL A 1000 21.41 5.84 -22.40
C VAL A 1000 21.40 4.33 -22.20
N GLY A 1001 20.63 3.85 -21.23
CA GLY A 1001 20.47 2.42 -20.99
C GLY A 1001 19.65 1.77 -22.11
N GLY A 1002 19.89 0.49 -22.37
CA GLY A 1002 19.01 -0.27 -23.26
C GLY A 1002 17.61 -0.36 -22.66
N GLY A 1003 16.56 -0.06 -23.42
CA GLY A 1003 15.19 0.04 -22.91
C GLY A 1003 14.86 1.30 -22.07
N THR A 1004 15.64 2.38 -22.15
CA THR A 1004 15.31 3.66 -21.46
C THR A 1004 15.56 4.86 -22.34
N ASP A 1005 14.58 5.75 -22.47
CA ASP A 1005 14.78 7.05 -23.10
C ASP A 1005 15.55 7.97 -22.15
N ALA A 1006 16.31 8.92 -22.70
CA ALA A 1006 16.94 9.97 -21.92
C ALA A 1006 16.49 11.34 -22.43
N VAL A 1007 16.10 12.23 -21.54
CA VAL A 1007 15.84 13.63 -21.86
C VAL A 1007 17.06 14.45 -21.48
N LEU A 1008 17.77 14.97 -22.47
CA LEU A 1008 18.77 16.00 -22.25
C LEU A 1008 18.04 17.32 -21.96
N VAL A 1009 18.35 17.95 -20.83
CA VAL A 1009 17.74 19.22 -20.40
C VAL A 1009 18.83 20.27 -20.37
N VAL A 1010 18.74 21.24 -21.27
CA VAL A 1010 19.61 22.43 -21.27
C VAL A 1010 18.84 23.55 -20.60
N HIS A 1011 19.45 24.23 -19.63
CA HIS A 1011 18.81 25.37 -18.97
C HIS A 1011 19.80 26.51 -18.74
N ALA A 1012 19.28 27.74 -18.64
CA ALA A 1012 20.09 28.91 -18.32
C ALA A 1012 20.18 29.16 -16.80
N ARG A 1013 21.40 29.43 -16.28
CA ARG A 1013 21.66 29.79 -14.86
C ARG A 1013 21.50 31.29 -14.55
N ASP A 1014 21.37 32.12 -15.58
CA ASP A 1014 21.29 33.57 -15.42
C ASP A 1014 20.26 34.16 -16.38
N ALA A 1015 19.75 35.34 -16.02
CA ALA A 1015 18.88 36.14 -16.87
C ALA A 1015 19.54 36.55 -18.20
N SER A 1016 20.85 36.37 -18.39
CA SER A 1016 21.52 36.58 -19.67
C SER A 1016 21.26 35.51 -20.72
N GLY A 1017 20.83 34.31 -20.30
CA GLY A 1017 20.58 33.20 -21.24
C GLY A 1017 21.82 32.76 -22.02
N GLY A 1018 21.62 32.11 -23.16
CA GLY A 1018 22.68 31.71 -24.05
C GLY A 1018 22.24 30.80 -25.17
N ALA A 1019 22.96 30.86 -26.29
CA ALA A 1019 22.82 29.90 -27.37
C ALA A 1019 23.60 28.62 -27.07
N PHE A 1020 23.04 27.49 -27.49
CA PHE A 1020 23.72 26.20 -27.47
C PHE A 1020 23.66 25.53 -28.83
N ARG A 1021 24.66 24.70 -29.06
CA ARG A 1021 24.66 23.73 -30.14
C ARG A 1021 25.34 22.44 -29.66
N PHE A 1022 24.69 21.32 -29.91
CA PHE A 1022 25.17 19.97 -29.67
C PHE A 1022 25.26 19.24 -31.00
N ASP A 1023 26.45 18.81 -31.39
CA ASP A 1023 26.65 17.97 -32.57
C ASP A 1023 26.84 16.51 -32.11
N ARG A 1024 26.09 15.55 -32.70
CA ARG A 1024 26.24 14.11 -32.42
C ARG A 1024 27.55 13.63 -33.04
N VAL A 1025 28.49 13.16 -32.22
CA VAL A 1025 29.83 12.77 -32.69
C VAL A 1025 29.94 11.26 -32.94
N ASN A 1026 29.23 10.44 -32.17
CA ASN A 1026 29.03 9.00 -32.37
C ASN A 1026 27.60 8.61 -31.97
#